data_AF-A0A1F9XV75-F1
#
_entry.id   AF-A0A1F9XV75-F1
#
_cell.length_a   1.000
_cell.length_b   1.000
_cell.length_c   1.000
_cell.angle_alpha   90.00
_cell.angle_beta   90.00
_cell.angle_gamma   90.00
#
_symmetry.space_group_name_H-M   'P 1'
#
loop_
_entity.id
_entity.type
_entity.pdbx_description
1 polymer ?
#
loop_
_entity_poly.entity_id
_entity_poly.type
_entity_poly.pdbx_seq_one_letter_code
_entity_poly.pdbx_strand_id
1 'polypeptide(L)'
;MANELPDFTIFRLSKTPSLAEIIGSFNSFPELVSPVVPAQTAGLPLYTISDYHDQELSILPVFTSPELIEPPYTVKPVLPFLQMLFSSPAAEIFAFNPTHAKAKFPAAEIRLDKHRLSAAIGFLQTPSPLPAGEELEAALRNEAGLGNLHRANYMASVLLAGNPSAPPYGSYAETLINLGLLQEAYNYVKTFQTPDFFCYRAAILRLSGDPAKARQWLAKIPGGTPFEDKKKLELAWLALEESRTGEALDAFRSLAKNSFEKTGALFGVGVTLMKSAPPGRNQAETSEIMTVFSSALNLPSPLLPDIFIQLGNLNFRTGNYSEAAACYQKAADISPTIQSKANLGLAFIKTGNLQEAAALANDIALTDPASAGRLATELPADSAFKLLENSRQHRDSLPSAAEKPRPDLIPPGLAATEVQFANLNVLPKAPSPEIKRPDTAPKPESFVPPPVARNVQDSEPSAETATVSLEAALPRNVTGVRAARPAESALPQSVASDPVTPKPNEIVMESLMDAVCAAPRPMETETRKDDFLGRAFKLASSLEEELNKKVYFNADGLTEVEKKLRLTFMQGRQTPQDALEMVKDCAAFLCFLLKERHKGRLIKMPDFDHWGWPVLFETPKHMVTYPIQRAWRLLWEGESFPDPGWLTQYLLYVEDELRAKTTEKAQGAAAIRNKILSHPERRIDVQTEHRRIITLTTTLEETSHIELGRSGIVNLENALKENFRPDIPPTADGWKLLRCYGHILAEILIRDFKAVWYNVDGNDGFWSMYLPWRTFVFPIGKIYKAASNRESLSEYYDTLRAEKLKGHIY
;
A
#
# COMPACT_ATOMS: atom_id res chain seq x y z
N MET A 1 47.64 -36.34 -21.15
CA MET A 1 47.31 -35.15 -20.34
C MET A 1 45.97 -34.61 -20.83
N ALA A 2 44.88 -35.13 -20.28
CA ALA A 2 43.52 -34.66 -20.47
C ALA A 2 42.79 -34.89 -19.13
N ASN A 3 41.70 -34.17 -18.88
CA ASN A 3 40.91 -34.12 -17.63
C ASN A 3 41.34 -33.06 -16.59
N GLU A 4 41.88 -31.91 -17.04
CA GLU A 4 41.77 -30.63 -16.31
C GLU A 4 41.15 -29.55 -17.21
N LEU A 5 39.98 -29.88 -17.79
CA LEU A 5 39.02 -28.85 -18.20
C LEU A 5 38.26 -28.43 -16.93
N PRO A 6 38.11 -27.13 -16.64
CA PRO A 6 37.29 -26.66 -15.53
C PRO A 6 35.84 -27.15 -15.67
N ASP A 7 35.19 -27.43 -14.54
CA ASP A 7 33.77 -27.79 -14.53
C ASP A 7 32.91 -26.53 -14.76
N PHE A 8 32.68 -26.22 -16.03
CA PHE A 8 31.83 -25.12 -16.47
C PHE A 8 30.32 -25.46 -16.40
N THR A 9 29.88 -26.48 -15.63
CA THR A 9 28.45 -26.69 -15.31
C THR A 9 27.93 -25.67 -14.29
N ILE A 10 27.97 -24.40 -14.70
CA ILE A 10 27.53 -23.22 -13.93
C ILE A 10 26.07 -23.38 -13.47
N PHE A 11 25.25 -24.06 -14.28
CA PHE A 11 23.99 -24.67 -13.86
C PHE A 11 24.25 -25.99 -13.12
N ARG A 12 24.34 -25.94 -11.78
CA ARG A 12 24.47 -27.13 -10.90
C ARG A 12 23.16 -27.92 -10.82
N LEU A 13 22.91 -28.75 -11.83
CA LEU A 13 21.62 -29.39 -12.06
C LEU A 13 21.68 -30.92 -12.00
N SER A 14 20.54 -31.56 -11.72
CA SER A 14 20.39 -33.01 -11.91
C SER A 14 20.37 -33.39 -13.40
N LYS A 15 20.44 -34.69 -13.71
CA LYS A 15 20.47 -35.20 -15.10
C LYS A 15 19.19 -34.91 -15.90
N THR A 16 18.10 -34.59 -15.23
CA THR A 16 16.79 -34.24 -15.82
C THR A 16 16.16 -33.15 -14.95
N PRO A 17 16.66 -31.91 -15.05
CA PRO A 17 16.40 -30.91 -14.03
C PRO A 17 14.95 -30.44 -14.01
N SER A 18 14.38 -30.36 -12.81
CA SER A 18 13.08 -29.75 -12.60
C SER A 18 13.11 -28.24 -12.88
N LEU A 19 11.95 -27.67 -13.21
CA LEU A 19 11.81 -26.22 -13.39
C LEU A 19 12.24 -25.45 -12.11
N ALA A 20 12.04 -26.04 -10.93
CA ALA A 20 12.47 -25.47 -9.66
C ALA A 20 14.00 -25.44 -9.49
N GLU A 21 14.73 -26.48 -9.92
CA GLU A 21 16.20 -26.47 -9.93
C GLU A 21 16.75 -25.40 -10.90
N ILE A 22 16.18 -25.32 -12.12
CA ILE A 22 16.59 -24.34 -13.12
C ILE A 22 16.33 -22.91 -12.62
N ILE A 23 15.12 -22.62 -12.13
CA ILE A 23 14.77 -21.31 -11.58
C ILE A 23 15.66 -20.97 -10.37
N GLY A 24 15.84 -21.92 -9.44
CA GLY A 24 16.65 -21.74 -8.24
C GLY A 24 18.11 -21.38 -8.53
N SER A 25 18.66 -21.88 -9.65
CA SER A 25 20.04 -21.62 -10.05
C SER A 25 20.35 -20.14 -10.35
N PHE A 26 19.37 -19.35 -10.81
CA PHE A 26 19.59 -17.95 -11.23
C PHE A 26 20.07 -17.03 -10.10
N ASN A 27 19.83 -17.38 -8.82
CA ASN A 27 20.41 -16.69 -7.67
C ASN A 27 21.94 -16.78 -7.59
N SER A 28 22.57 -17.65 -8.38
CA SER A 28 24.01 -17.89 -8.38
C SER A 28 24.78 -17.00 -9.37
N PHE A 29 24.08 -16.26 -10.23
CA PHE A 29 24.68 -15.47 -11.29
C PHE A 29 24.52 -13.97 -10.97
N PRO A 30 25.58 -13.14 -11.07
CA PRO A 30 25.44 -11.69 -10.88
C PRO A 30 24.93 -11.00 -12.16
N GLU A 31 25.41 -11.46 -13.30
CA GLU A 31 25.27 -10.86 -14.63
C GLU A 31 24.98 -11.94 -15.67
N LEU A 32 24.27 -11.58 -16.74
CA LEU A 32 24.06 -12.40 -17.93
C LEU A 32 24.62 -11.68 -19.16
N VAL A 33 24.92 -12.46 -20.20
CA VAL A 33 25.66 -12.00 -21.39
C VAL A 33 25.04 -12.55 -22.68
N SER A 34 24.95 -11.75 -23.74
CA SER A 34 24.58 -12.25 -25.09
C SER A 34 25.50 -11.70 -26.17
N PRO A 35 25.82 -12.49 -27.22
CA PRO A 35 26.58 -12.01 -28.38
C PRO A 35 25.79 -10.95 -29.14
N VAL A 36 26.44 -9.86 -29.51
CA VAL A 36 25.81 -8.82 -30.34
C VAL A 36 26.44 -8.69 -31.72
N VAL A 37 25.64 -8.17 -32.65
CA VAL A 37 25.99 -7.84 -34.03
C VAL A 37 25.41 -6.46 -34.38
N PRO A 38 25.99 -5.70 -35.33
CA PRO A 38 25.41 -4.46 -35.80
C PRO A 38 24.01 -4.69 -36.40
N ALA A 39 23.05 -3.85 -36.02
CA ALA A 39 21.69 -3.92 -36.55
C ALA A 39 21.60 -3.26 -37.95
N GLN A 40 20.70 -3.75 -38.81
CA GLN A 40 20.48 -3.18 -40.16
C GLN A 40 19.62 -1.90 -40.12
N THR A 41 20.02 -0.91 -39.33
CA THR A 41 19.24 0.29 -39.00
C THR A 41 19.79 1.56 -39.63
N ALA A 42 19.55 1.75 -40.93
CA ALA A 42 19.70 3.04 -41.65
C ALA A 42 21.01 3.83 -41.43
N GLY A 43 22.14 3.15 -41.18
CA GLY A 43 23.44 3.78 -40.91
C GLY A 43 23.68 4.26 -39.47
N LEU A 44 22.73 4.00 -38.56
CA LEU A 44 22.85 4.29 -37.13
C LEU A 44 23.56 3.14 -36.39
N PRO A 45 24.42 3.40 -35.39
CA PRO A 45 25.32 2.42 -34.79
C PRO A 45 24.64 1.60 -33.68
N LEU A 46 23.44 1.07 -33.96
CA LEU A 46 22.70 0.19 -33.07
C LEU A 46 23.21 -1.25 -33.17
N TYR A 47 23.07 -1.99 -32.07
CA TYR A 47 23.48 -3.40 -31.95
C TYR A 47 22.31 -4.25 -31.47
N THR A 48 22.16 -5.42 -32.04
CA THR A 48 21.13 -6.41 -31.67
C THR A 48 21.78 -7.70 -31.20
N ILE A 49 21.08 -8.49 -30.37
CA ILE A 49 21.53 -9.85 -30.07
C ILE A 49 21.41 -10.67 -31.35
N SER A 50 22.44 -11.45 -31.69
CA SER A 50 22.36 -12.36 -32.83
C SER A 50 21.49 -13.55 -32.47
N ASP A 51 20.25 -13.58 -32.94
CA ASP A 51 19.42 -14.78 -32.86
C ASP A 51 19.91 -15.86 -33.85
N TYR A 52 19.44 -17.08 -33.65
CA TYR A 52 19.58 -18.17 -34.61
C TYR A 52 18.29 -18.99 -34.63
N HIS A 53 18.04 -19.70 -35.73
CA HIS A 53 16.80 -20.44 -35.91
C HIS A 53 17.01 -21.94 -35.72
N ASP A 54 16.13 -22.58 -34.95
CA ASP A 54 15.97 -24.03 -34.90
C ASP A 54 14.58 -24.37 -35.42
N GLN A 55 14.53 -25.03 -36.59
CA GLN A 55 13.30 -25.20 -37.38
C GLN A 55 12.66 -23.83 -37.71
N GLU A 56 11.47 -23.54 -37.17
CA GLU A 56 10.75 -22.27 -37.36
C GLU A 56 10.85 -21.33 -36.13
N LEU A 57 11.60 -21.71 -35.09
CA LEU A 57 11.70 -20.92 -33.85
C LEU A 57 12.98 -20.07 -33.85
N SER A 58 12.82 -18.75 -33.70
CA SER A 58 13.93 -17.84 -33.36
C SER A 58 14.34 -18.04 -31.90
N ILE A 59 15.64 -18.26 -31.70
CA ILE A 59 16.29 -18.51 -30.41
C ILE A 59 17.29 -17.40 -30.11
N LEU A 60 17.14 -16.74 -28.96
CA LEU A 60 18.16 -15.82 -28.44
C LEU A 60 19.20 -16.56 -27.59
N PRO A 61 20.49 -16.52 -27.94
CA PRO A 61 21.57 -17.09 -27.14
C PRO A 61 21.94 -16.18 -25.95
N VAL A 62 22.03 -16.79 -24.77
CA VAL A 62 22.37 -16.15 -23.49
C VAL A 62 23.46 -16.98 -22.80
N PHE A 63 24.36 -16.34 -22.06
CA PHE A 63 25.47 -16.98 -21.36
C PHE A 63 25.53 -16.52 -19.90
N THR A 64 25.86 -17.45 -19.00
CA THR A 64 25.91 -17.21 -17.54
C THR A 64 27.26 -16.69 -17.03
N SER A 65 28.22 -16.42 -17.92
CA SER A 65 29.49 -15.75 -17.61
C SER A 65 30.11 -15.15 -18.89
N PRO A 66 30.73 -13.95 -18.84
CA PRO A 66 31.50 -13.39 -19.97
C PRO A 66 32.67 -14.28 -20.40
N GLU A 67 33.18 -15.14 -19.51
CA GLU A 67 34.28 -16.06 -19.81
C GLU A 67 33.92 -17.07 -20.91
N LEU A 68 32.64 -17.44 -21.02
CA LEU A 68 32.14 -18.43 -21.97
C LEU A 68 32.13 -17.94 -23.43
N ILE A 69 32.22 -16.63 -23.68
CA ILE A 69 31.92 -16.05 -25.01
C ILE A 69 32.95 -15.01 -25.46
N GLU A 70 33.21 -14.93 -26.77
CA GLU A 70 34.06 -13.90 -27.37
C GLU A 70 33.31 -12.59 -27.68
N PRO A 71 33.95 -11.41 -27.55
CA PRO A 71 33.34 -10.13 -27.87
C PRO A 71 33.15 -9.95 -29.40
N PRO A 72 32.27 -9.01 -29.84
CA PRO A 72 31.41 -8.18 -29.02
C PRO A 72 30.19 -8.94 -28.47
N TYR A 73 29.83 -8.59 -27.24
CA TYR A 73 28.69 -9.06 -26.48
C TYR A 73 28.12 -7.90 -25.63
N THR A 74 26.94 -8.06 -25.04
CA THR A 74 26.38 -7.13 -24.06
C THR A 74 26.21 -7.82 -22.71
N VAL A 75 26.48 -7.12 -21.60
CA VAL A 75 26.38 -7.61 -20.21
C VAL A 75 25.32 -6.79 -19.47
N LYS A 76 24.48 -7.45 -18.66
CA LYS A 76 23.54 -6.79 -17.72
C LYS A 76 23.35 -7.65 -16.45
N PRO A 77 22.97 -7.06 -15.30
CA PRO A 77 22.48 -7.82 -14.16
C PRO A 77 21.29 -8.74 -14.53
N VAL A 78 21.20 -9.90 -13.89
CA VAL A 78 20.28 -11.00 -14.30
C VAL A 78 18.84 -10.54 -14.53
N LEU A 79 18.19 -9.94 -13.52
CA LEU A 79 16.76 -9.60 -13.58
C LEU A 79 16.42 -8.63 -14.74
N PRO A 80 17.11 -7.47 -14.89
CA PRO A 80 16.96 -6.61 -16.08
C PRO A 80 17.27 -7.29 -17.42
N PHE A 81 18.16 -8.30 -17.45
CA PHE A 81 18.42 -9.10 -18.65
C PHE A 81 17.22 -9.98 -19.00
N LEU A 82 16.70 -10.75 -18.04
CA LEU A 82 15.55 -11.64 -18.26
C LEU A 82 14.29 -10.85 -18.64
N GLN A 83 14.05 -9.69 -18.02
CA GLN A 83 12.93 -8.79 -18.38
C GLN A 83 13.06 -8.26 -19.83
N MET A 84 14.27 -7.85 -20.24
CA MET A 84 14.54 -7.43 -21.63
C MET A 84 14.27 -8.57 -22.63
N LEU A 85 14.71 -9.79 -22.32
CA LEU A 85 14.45 -10.98 -23.14
C LEU A 85 12.95 -11.29 -23.25
N PHE A 86 12.22 -11.27 -22.12
CA PHE A 86 10.78 -11.52 -22.09
C PHE A 86 10.01 -10.50 -22.95
N SER A 87 10.48 -9.25 -23.00
CA SER A 87 9.90 -8.20 -23.86
C SER A 87 10.16 -8.36 -25.36
N SER A 88 10.93 -9.37 -25.82
CA SER A 88 11.19 -9.57 -27.25
C SER A 88 9.92 -9.97 -28.04
N PRO A 89 9.63 -9.32 -29.17
CA PRO A 89 8.46 -9.62 -29.99
C PRO A 89 8.68 -10.80 -30.96
N ALA A 90 9.93 -11.24 -31.16
CA ALA A 90 10.29 -12.24 -32.18
C ALA A 90 10.80 -13.57 -31.57
N ALA A 91 11.45 -13.52 -30.41
CA ALA A 91 12.01 -14.70 -29.77
C ALA A 91 11.00 -15.35 -28.81
N GLU A 92 10.68 -16.61 -29.05
CA GLU A 92 9.85 -17.43 -28.14
C GLU A 92 10.69 -18.33 -27.24
N ILE A 93 11.94 -18.61 -27.63
CA ILE A 93 12.88 -19.49 -26.92
C ILE A 93 14.17 -18.74 -26.59
N PHE A 94 14.66 -18.95 -25.36
CA PHE A 94 15.88 -18.37 -24.83
C PHE A 94 16.80 -19.52 -24.43
N ALA A 95 17.93 -19.64 -25.12
CA ALA A 95 18.90 -20.71 -24.89
C ALA A 95 20.06 -20.18 -24.03
N PHE A 96 20.22 -20.75 -22.85
CA PHE A 96 21.27 -20.44 -21.89
C PHE A 96 22.44 -21.41 -22.08
N ASN A 97 23.64 -20.87 -22.25
CA ASN A 97 24.89 -21.56 -22.58
C ASN A 97 24.81 -22.52 -23.81
N PRO A 98 24.23 -22.10 -24.96
CA PRO A 98 24.11 -22.94 -26.14
C PRO A 98 25.45 -23.12 -26.87
N THR A 99 25.53 -24.16 -27.70
CA THR A 99 26.61 -24.26 -28.70
C THR A 99 26.48 -23.13 -29.72
N HIS A 100 27.47 -22.24 -29.77
CA HIS A 100 27.41 -21.01 -30.57
C HIS A 100 28.79 -20.68 -31.15
N ALA A 101 28.85 -20.02 -32.31
CA ALA A 101 30.11 -19.77 -33.03
C ALA A 101 31.13 -18.89 -32.28
N LYS A 102 30.66 -18.07 -31.31
CA LYS A 102 31.52 -17.27 -30.39
C LYS A 102 31.74 -17.93 -29.01
N ALA A 103 31.25 -19.15 -28.77
CA ALA A 103 31.41 -19.82 -27.48
C ALA A 103 32.80 -20.45 -27.35
N LYS A 104 33.53 -20.13 -26.28
CA LYS A 104 34.91 -20.61 -26.03
C LYS A 104 34.96 -22.07 -25.58
N PHE A 105 33.92 -22.52 -24.88
CA PHE A 105 33.84 -23.85 -24.27
C PHE A 105 32.44 -24.45 -24.46
N PRO A 106 32.32 -25.78 -24.63
CA PRO A 106 31.03 -26.46 -24.59
C PRO A 106 30.47 -26.44 -23.15
N ALA A 107 29.17 -26.22 -23.02
CA ALA A 107 28.45 -26.17 -21.75
C ALA A 107 27.08 -26.87 -21.90
N ALA A 108 26.42 -27.12 -20.78
CA ALA A 108 25.08 -27.70 -20.78
C ALA A 108 24.04 -26.63 -21.17
N GLU A 109 23.46 -26.76 -22.37
CA GLU A 109 22.42 -25.86 -22.86
C GLU A 109 21.09 -26.06 -22.12
N ILE A 110 20.44 -24.95 -21.76
CA ILE A 110 19.08 -24.95 -21.20
C ILE A 110 18.20 -24.01 -22.02
N ARG A 111 17.07 -24.53 -22.52
CA ARG A 111 16.07 -23.72 -23.23
C ARG A 111 14.91 -23.39 -22.32
N LEU A 112 14.58 -22.10 -22.21
CA LEU A 112 13.36 -21.60 -21.61
C LEU A 112 12.45 -21.03 -22.68
N ASP A 113 11.16 -21.27 -22.56
CA ASP A 113 10.10 -20.53 -23.25
C ASP A 113 9.76 -19.23 -22.47
N LYS A 114 8.95 -18.33 -23.05
CA LYS A 114 8.51 -17.10 -22.36
C LYS A 114 7.78 -17.37 -21.03
N HIS A 115 7.08 -18.49 -20.89
CA HIS A 115 6.35 -18.85 -19.67
C HIS A 115 7.30 -19.18 -18.51
N ARG A 116 8.30 -20.02 -18.75
CA ARG A 116 9.35 -20.38 -17.79
C ARG A 116 10.29 -19.20 -17.51
N LEU A 117 10.59 -18.39 -18.53
CA LEU A 117 11.35 -17.15 -18.34
C LEU A 117 10.61 -16.19 -17.40
N SER A 118 9.29 -16.02 -17.58
CA SER A 118 8.43 -15.25 -16.68
C SER A 118 8.43 -15.80 -15.24
N ALA A 119 8.45 -17.13 -15.06
CA ALA A 119 8.57 -17.76 -13.74
C ALA A 119 9.97 -17.54 -13.11
N ALA A 120 11.04 -17.50 -13.90
CA ALA A 120 12.39 -17.15 -13.43
C ALA A 120 12.50 -15.67 -13.01
N ILE A 121 11.89 -14.75 -13.77
CA ILE A 121 11.74 -13.33 -13.39
C ILE A 121 10.97 -13.23 -12.07
N GLY A 122 9.84 -13.94 -11.95
CA GLY A 122 9.00 -13.93 -10.76
C GLY A 122 9.69 -14.45 -9.50
N PHE A 123 10.54 -15.47 -9.63
CA PHE A 123 11.38 -15.97 -8.55
C PHE A 123 12.38 -14.91 -8.05
N LEU A 124 13.14 -14.30 -8.96
CA LEU A 124 14.11 -13.25 -8.61
C LEU A 124 13.45 -12.01 -7.96
N GLN A 125 12.17 -11.77 -8.28
CA GLN A 125 11.36 -10.72 -7.66
C GLN A 125 10.66 -11.14 -6.35
N THR A 126 10.66 -12.42 -5.98
CA THR A 126 9.89 -12.96 -4.84
C THR A 126 10.80 -13.19 -3.62
N PRO A 127 10.53 -12.57 -2.45
CA PRO A 127 11.26 -12.87 -1.23
C PRO A 127 10.97 -14.32 -0.77
N SER A 128 12.01 -15.04 -0.37
CA SER A 128 11.95 -16.42 0.13
C SER A 128 11.92 -16.44 1.66
N PRO A 129 11.21 -17.38 2.32
CA PRO A 129 10.43 -18.49 1.74
C PRO A 129 9.03 -18.08 1.26
N LEU A 130 8.49 -18.87 0.31
CA LEU A 130 7.06 -18.85 -0.03
C LEU A 130 6.22 -19.51 1.09
N PRO A 131 4.95 -19.08 1.28
CA PRO A 131 3.97 -19.84 2.04
C PRO A 131 3.52 -21.10 1.26
N ALA A 132 2.68 -21.93 1.88
CA ALA A 132 2.23 -23.22 1.33
C ALA A 132 0.70 -23.38 1.39
N GLY A 133 0.15 -24.24 0.53
CA GLY A 133 -1.28 -24.54 0.50
C GLY A 133 -2.14 -23.31 0.15
N GLU A 134 -3.24 -23.11 0.88
CA GLU A 134 -4.19 -22.02 0.65
C GLU A 134 -3.57 -20.62 0.82
N GLU A 135 -2.54 -20.47 1.66
CA GLU A 135 -1.79 -19.22 1.80
C GLU A 135 -1.03 -18.85 0.52
N LEU A 136 -0.52 -19.83 -0.23
CA LEU A 136 0.14 -19.61 -1.52
C LEU A 136 -0.86 -19.23 -2.61
N GLU A 137 -2.07 -19.78 -2.57
CA GLU A 137 -3.18 -19.40 -3.45
C GLU A 137 -3.68 -17.97 -3.16
N ALA A 138 -3.77 -17.60 -1.88
CA ALA A 138 -4.09 -16.24 -1.45
C ALA A 138 -2.99 -15.23 -1.87
N ALA A 139 -1.72 -15.59 -1.66
CA ALA A 139 -0.58 -14.78 -2.12
C ALA A 139 -0.60 -14.58 -3.65
N LEU A 140 -0.81 -15.66 -4.42
CA LEU A 140 -0.96 -15.61 -5.88
C LEU A 140 -2.07 -14.64 -6.31
N ARG A 141 -3.25 -14.71 -5.68
CA ARG A 141 -4.36 -13.78 -5.96
C ARG A 141 -3.99 -12.33 -5.68
N ASN A 142 -3.32 -12.06 -4.55
CA ASN A 142 -2.89 -10.73 -4.17
C ASN A 142 -1.84 -10.16 -5.14
N GLU A 143 -0.80 -10.93 -5.47
CA GLU A 143 0.24 -10.52 -6.41
C GLU A 143 -0.31 -10.25 -7.81
N ALA A 144 -1.22 -11.11 -8.30
CA ALA A 144 -1.91 -10.89 -9.58
C ALA A 144 -2.79 -9.62 -9.55
N GLY A 145 -3.53 -9.40 -8.46
CA GLY A 145 -4.37 -8.21 -8.27
C GLY A 145 -3.57 -6.90 -8.16
N LEU A 146 -2.32 -6.96 -7.72
CA LEU A 146 -1.39 -5.82 -7.68
C LEU A 146 -0.61 -5.61 -9.00
N GLY A 147 -0.77 -6.48 -9.99
CA GLY A 147 -0.02 -6.41 -11.26
C GLY A 147 1.41 -6.96 -11.20
N ASN A 148 1.79 -7.67 -10.14
CA ASN A 148 3.07 -8.37 -10.02
C ASN A 148 3.03 -9.71 -10.79
N LEU A 149 2.69 -9.66 -12.08
CA LEU A 149 2.29 -10.82 -12.89
C LEU A 149 3.36 -11.92 -12.97
N HIS A 150 4.65 -11.55 -13.02
CA HIS A 150 5.75 -12.52 -12.98
C HIS A 150 5.80 -13.28 -11.65
N ARG A 151 5.67 -12.57 -10.51
CA ARG A 151 5.62 -13.17 -9.16
C ARG A 151 4.41 -14.11 -9.04
N ALA A 152 3.25 -13.70 -9.54
CA ALA A 152 2.05 -14.54 -9.59
C ALA A 152 2.24 -15.80 -10.46
N ASN A 153 2.87 -15.70 -11.64
CA ASN A 153 3.18 -16.85 -12.50
C ASN A 153 4.19 -17.81 -11.85
N TYR A 154 5.19 -17.30 -11.13
CA TYR A 154 6.11 -18.11 -10.33
C TYR A 154 5.36 -18.86 -9.20
N MET A 155 4.54 -18.16 -8.42
CA MET A 155 3.71 -18.78 -7.37
C MET A 155 2.76 -19.84 -7.93
N ALA A 156 2.15 -19.59 -9.09
CA ALA A 156 1.29 -20.57 -9.79
C ALA A 156 2.07 -21.81 -10.22
N SER A 157 3.28 -21.64 -10.74
CA SER A 157 4.16 -22.73 -11.15
C SER A 157 4.56 -23.62 -9.97
N VAL A 158 4.82 -23.02 -8.79
CA VAL A 158 5.09 -23.76 -7.54
C VAL A 158 3.83 -24.48 -7.04
N LEU A 159 2.68 -23.81 -7.03
CA LEU A 159 1.41 -24.36 -6.54
C LEU A 159 0.95 -25.57 -7.37
N LEU A 160 1.00 -25.47 -8.70
CA LEU A 160 0.63 -26.56 -9.62
C LEU A 160 1.64 -27.71 -9.62
N ALA A 161 2.93 -27.44 -9.40
CA ALA A 161 3.94 -28.49 -9.22
C ALA A 161 3.76 -29.26 -7.89
N GLY A 162 3.37 -28.54 -6.82
CA GLY A 162 3.09 -29.14 -5.52
C GLY A 162 1.76 -29.90 -5.44
N ASN A 163 0.74 -29.49 -6.22
CA ASN A 163 -0.55 -30.16 -6.30
C ASN A 163 -1.07 -30.24 -7.75
N PRO A 164 -0.65 -31.25 -8.55
CA PRO A 164 -1.15 -31.47 -9.91
C PRO A 164 -2.65 -31.81 -9.99
N SER A 165 -3.28 -32.13 -8.86
CA SER A 165 -4.71 -32.38 -8.69
C SER A 165 -5.52 -31.16 -8.21
N ALA A 166 -4.90 -29.99 -8.14
CA ALA A 166 -5.56 -28.75 -7.73
C ALA A 166 -6.75 -28.38 -8.65
N PRO A 167 -7.81 -27.74 -8.12
CA PRO A 167 -8.82 -27.11 -8.97
C PRO A 167 -8.18 -25.99 -9.81
N PRO A 168 -8.67 -25.73 -11.03
CA PRO A 168 -8.07 -24.73 -11.90
C PRO A 168 -8.33 -23.31 -11.38
N TYR A 169 -7.26 -22.58 -11.12
CA TYR A 169 -7.28 -21.19 -10.67
C TYR A 169 -7.57 -20.22 -11.83
N GLY A 170 -8.70 -19.50 -11.77
CA GLY A 170 -9.04 -18.44 -12.72
C GLY A 170 -8.05 -17.27 -12.68
N SER A 171 -7.55 -16.91 -11.50
CA SER A 171 -6.50 -15.89 -11.33
C SER A 171 -5.19 -16.23 -12.06
N TYR A 172 -4.88 -17.52 -12.25
CA TYR A 172 -3.71 -17.93 -13.04
C TYR A 172 -3.98 -17.80 -14.55
N ALA A 173 -5.18 -18.15 -15.03
CA ALA A 173 -5.58 -17.86 -16.41
C ALA A 173 -5.50 -16.36 -16.71
N GLU A 174 -5.99 -15.53 -15.79
CA GLU A 174 -5.93 -14.06 -15.88
C GLU A 174 -4.48 -13.54 -15.87
N THR A 175 -3.60 -14.14 -15.04
CA THR A 175 -2.17 -13.83 -15.01
C THR A 175 -1.50 -14.13 -16.36
N LEU A 176 -1.78 -15.29 -16.97
CA LEU A 176 -1.22 -15.66 -18.28
C LEU A 176 -1.72 -14.72 -19.40
N ILE A 177 -3.01 -14.37 -19.38
CA ILE A 177 -3.60 -13.41 -20.33
C ILE A 177 -2.92 -12.04 -20.22
N ASN A 178 -2.78 -11.51 -19.00
CA ASN A 178 -2.18 -10.19 -18.77
C ASN A 178 -0.65 -10.18 -19.02
N LEU A 179 0.02 -11.33 -18.99
CA LEU A 179 1.41 -11.50 -19.46
C LEU A 179 1.54 -11.58 -21.00
N GLY A 180 0.44 -11.59 -21.74
CA GLY A 180 0.43 -11.82 -23.20
C GLY A 180 0.68 -13.29 -23.61
N LEU A 181 0.72 -14.22 -22.65
CA LEU A 181 0.96 -15.66 -22.87
C LEU A 181 -0.35 -16.35 -23.29
N LEU A 182 -0.92 -15.89 -24.42
CA LEU A 182 -2.26 -16.26 -24.88
C LEU A 182 -2.38 -17.74 -25.25
N GLN A 183 -1.30 -18.35 -25.76
CA GLN A 183 -1.29 -19.76 -26.16
C GLN A 183 -1.19 -20.68 -24.93
N GLU A 184 -0.43 -20.29 -23.91
CA GLU A 184 -0.33 -20.99 -22.62
C GLU A 184 -1.64 -20.83 -21.85
N ALA A 185 -2.21 -19.63 -21.83
CA ALA A 185 -3.53 -19.37 -21.29
C ALA A 185 -4.58 -20.25 -21.99
N TYR A 186 -4.58 -20.34 -23.31
CA TYR A 186 -5.48 -21.23 -24.06
C TYR A 186 -5.25 -22.71 -23.70
N ASN A 187 -3.98 -23.14 -23.69
CA ASN A 187 -3.60 -24.52 -23.37
C ASN A 187 -4.03 -24.93 -21.95
N TYR A 188 -4.01 -23.99 -21.00
CA TYR A 188 -4.55 -24.16 -19.65
C TYR A 188 -6.08 -24.21 -19.65
N VAL A 189 -6.77 -23.22 -20.25
CA VAL A 189 -8.24 -23.12 -20.13
C VAL A 189 -9.06 -23.99 -21.10
N LYS A 190 -8.47 -24.62 -22.13
CA LYS A 190 -9.20 -25.33 -23.21
C LYS A 190 -9.97 -26.60 -22.79
N THR A 191 -9.76 -27.12 -21.58
CA THR A 191 -10.43 -28.34 -21.09
C THR A 191 -11.68 -28.06 -20.25
N PHE A 192 -11.67 -27.04 -19.39
CA PHE A 192 -12.71 -26.79 -18.36
C PHE A 192 -14.04 -26.29 -18.95
N GLN A 193 -15.18 -26.81 -18.51
CA GLN A 193 -16.49 -26.45 -19.12
C GLN A 193 -17.42 -25.66 -18.18
N THR A 194 -16.84 -24.81 -17.34
CA THR A 194 -17.55 -23.90 -16.42
C THR A 194 -17.56 -22.45 -16.94
N PRO A 195 -18.51 -21.60 -16.52
CA PRO A 195 -18.74 -20.30 -17.15
C PRO A 195 -17.62 -19.26 -16.96
N ASP A 196 -16.85 -19.37 -15.89
CA ASP A 196 -15.63 -18.60 -15.63
C ASP A 196 -14.56 -18.83 -16.69
N PHE A 197 -14.29 -20.09 -17.04
CA PHE A 197 -13.36 -20.43 -18.12
C PHE A 197 -13.90 -20.10 -19.51
N PHE A 198 -15.22 -19.85 -19.66
CA PHE A 198 -15.77 -19.28 -20.89
C PHE A 198 -15.45 -17.78 -21.03
N CYS A 199 -15.39 -17.00 -19.93
CA CYS A 199 -14.88 -15.63 -19.95
C CYS A 199 -13.41 -15.61 -20.40
N TYR A 200 -12.55 -16.43 -19.78
CA TYR A 200 -11.12 -16.47 -20.13
C TYR A 200 -10.88 -16.90 -21.59
N ARG A 201 -11.60 -17.92 -22.08
CA ARG A 201 -11.56 -18.28 -23.52
C ARG A 201 -11.99 -17.14 -24.44
N ALA A 202 -13.03 -16.40 -24.08
CA ALA A 202 -13.50 -15.28 -24.89
C ALA A 202 -12.47 -14.14 -24.94
N ALA A 203 -11.87 -13.79 -23.80
CA ALA A 203 -10.79 -12.80 -23.73
C ALA A 203 -9.58 -13.21 -24.59
N ILE A 204 -9.13 -14.45 -24.48
CA ILE A 204 -8.04 -14.99 -25.32
C ILE A 204 -8.38 -14.92 -26.81
N LEU A 205 -9.58 -15.35 -27.20
CA LEU A 205 -10.02 -15.34 -28.60
C LEU A 205 -10.14 -13.91 -29.15
N ARG A 206 -10.64 -12.97 -28.34
CA ARG A 206 -10.69 -11.54 -28.67
C ARG A 206 -9.29 -10.98 -28.92
N LEU A 207 -8.37 -11.18 -27.98
CA LEU A 207 -6.96 -10.73 -28.09
C LEU A 207 -6.21 -11.43 -29.22
N SER A 208 -6.63 -12.63 -29.61
CA SER A 208 -6.12 -13.38 -30.78
C SER A 208 -6.77 -12.99 -32.12
N GLY A 209 -7.66 -11.97 -32.14
CA GLY A 209 -8.28 -11.47 -33.36
C GLY A 209 -9.52 -12.23 -33.85
N ASP A 210 -10.15 -13.06 -33.01
CA ASP A 210 -11.39 -13.79 -33.34
C ASP A 210 -12.58 -13.36 -32.45
N PRO A 211 -13.14 -12.15 -32.69
CA PRO A 211 -14.29 -11.64 -31.94
C PRO A 211 -15.55 -12.49 -32.17
N ALA A 212 -15.66 -13.18 -33.31
CA ALA A 212 -16.80 -14.03 -33.63
C ALA A 212 -16.86 -15.27 -32.71
N LYS A 213 -15.74 -15.99 -32.54
CA LYS A 213 -15.66 -17.10 -31.58
C LYS A 213 -15.72 -16.60 -30.14
N ALA A 214 -15.16 -15.42 -29.83
CA ALA A 214 -15.30 -14.82 -28.49
C ALA A 214 -16.78 -14.62 -28.11
N ARG A 215 -17.60 -14.03 -28.99
CA ARG A 215 -19.06 -13.89 -28.81
C ARG A 215 -19.76 -15.24 -28.62
N GLN A 216 -19.37 -16.28 -29.37
CA GLN A 216 -19.93 -17.63 -29.23
C GLN A 216 -19.63 -18.29 -27.87
N TRP A 217 -18.51 -17.95 -27.20
CA TRP A 217 -18.24 -18.41 -25.84
C TRP A 217 -18.97 -17.58 -24.78
N LEU A 218 -19.03 -16.25 -24.92
CA LEU A 218 -19.78 -15.36 -24.01
C LEU A 218 -21.29 -15.68 -24.01
N ALA A 219 -21.83 -16.11 -25.15
CA ALA A 219 -23.22 -16.55 -25.28
C ALA A 219 -23.56 -17.84 -24.47
N LYS A 220 -22.55 -18.63 -24.08
CA LYS A 220 -22.74 -19.84 -23.24
C LYS A 220 -22.80 -19.53 -21.75
N ILE A 221 -22.57 -18.28 -21.33
CA ILE A 221 -22.60 -17.86 -19.93
C ILE A 221 -24.04 -17.46 -19.57
N PRO A 222 -24.76 -18.22 -18.73
CA PRO A 222 -26.13 -17.90 -18.39
C PRO A 222 -26.20 -16.63 -17.52
N GLY A 223 -27.26 -15.84 -17.72
CA GLY A 223 -27.52 -14.63 -16.96
C GLY A 223 -27.80 -14.91 -15.49
N GLY A 224 -27.48 -13.95 -14.61
CA GLY A 224 -27.61 -14.11 -13.16
C GLY A 224 -26.51 -14.93 -12.49
N THR A 225 -25.45 -15.30 -13.22
CA THR A 225 -24.24 -15.89 -12.64
C THR A 225 -23.28 -14.81 -12.10
N PRO A 226 -22.36 -15.15 -11.17
CA PRO A 226 -21.33 -14.23 -10.70
C PRO A 226 -20.42 -13.66 -11.80
N PHE A 227 -20.34 -14.35 -12.95
CA PHE A 227 -19.48 -14.01 -14.09
C PHE A 227 -20.17 -13.09 -15.11
N GLU A 228 -21.44 -12.73 -14.89
CA GLU A 228 -22.21 -11.86 -15.77
C GLU A 228 -21.56 -10.47 -15.95
N ASP A 229 -20.84 -9.97 -14.95
CA ASP A 229 -20.10 -8.70 -15.08
C ASP A 229 -18.79 -8.83 -15.89
N LYS A 230 -18.03 -9.92 -15.71
CA LYS A 230 -16.83 -10.20 -16.52
C LYS A 230 -17.21 -10.46 -17.99
N LYS A 231 -18.35 -11.11 -18.22
CA LYS A 231 -19.00 -11.26 -19.53
C LYS A 231 -19.37 -9.91 -20.15
N LYS A 232 -20.00 -8.98 -19.39
CA LYS A 232 -20.31 -7.63 -19.88
C LYS A 232 -19.04 -6.83 -20.20
N LEU A 233 -17.99 -6.96 -19.39
CA LEU A 233 -16.70 -6.30 -19.64
C LEU A 233 -16.12 -6.74 -20.99
N GLU A 234 -16.07 -8.04 -21.25
CA GLU A 234 -15.61 -8.59 -22.53
C GLU A 234 -16.52 -8.20 -23.71
N LEU A 235 -17.85 -8.14 -23.52
CA LEU A 235 -18.76 -7.62 -24.54
C LEU A 235 -18.53 -6.13 -24.85
N ALA A 236 -18.16 -5.32 -23.86
CA ALA A 236 -17.83 -3.90 -24.03
C ALA A 236 -16.49 -3.71 -24.76
N TRP A 237 -15.47 -4.54 -24.48
CA TRP A 237 -14.23 -4.57 -25.26
C TRP A 237 -14.48 -4.94 -26.72
N LEU A 238 -15.27 -5.99 -26.99
CA LEU A 238 -15.67 -6.37 -28.35
C LEU A 238 -16.40 -5.22 -29.08
N ALA A 239 -17.31 -4.51 -28.40
CA ALA A 239 -17.99 -3.35 -28.97
C ALA A 239 -17.01 -2.20 -29.28
N LEU A 240 -15.99 -1.96 -28.45
CA LEU A 240 -14.98 -0.94 -28.67
C LEU A 240 -14.06 -1.27 -29.87
N GLU A 241 -13.69 -2.54 -30.03
CA GLU A 241 -12.88 -3.06 -31.14
C GLU A 241 -13.65 -2.96 -32.47
N GLU A 242 -14.91 -3.42 -32.49
CA GLU A 242 -15.89 -3.22 -33.57
C GLU A 242 -16.25 -1.73 -33.81
N SER A 243 -15.67 -0.82 -33.02
CA SER A 243 -15.85 0.64 -33.10
C SER A 243 -17.29 1.13 -32.88
N ARG A 244 -18.11 0.32 -32.21
CA ARG A 244 -19.44 0.66 -31.68
C ARG A 244 -19.28 1.40 -30.34
N THR A 245 -18.60 2.54 -30.40
CA THR A 245 -18.03 3.27 -29.25
C THR A 245 -19.05 3.73 -28.21
N GLY A 246 -20.26 4.11 -28.61
CA GLY A 246 -21.32 4.51 -27.67
C GLY A 246 -21.77 3.36 -26.77
N GLU A 247 -22.07 2.20 -27.37
CA GLU A 247 -22.43 0.98 -26.64
C GLU A 247 -21.34 0.54 -25.67
N ALA A 248 -20.07 0.59 -26.12
CA ALA A 248 -18.92 0.30 -25.27
C ALA A 248 -18.82 1.29 -24.09
N LEU A 249 -18.93 2.60 -24.34
CA LEU A 249 -18.83 3.64 -23.32
C LEU A 249 -19.92 3.51 -22.26
N ASP A 250 -21.16 3.25 -22.67
CA ASP A 250 -22.29 3.09 -21.74
C ASP A 250 -22.19 1.78 -20.93
N ALA A 251 -21.74 0.69 -21.55
CA ALA A 251 -21.47 -0.57 -20.85
C ALA A 251 -20.35 -0.41 -19.80
N PHE A 252 -19.22 0.21 -20.17
CA PHE A 252 -18.12 0.50 -19.24
C PHE A 252 -18.55 1.48 -18.13
N ARG A 253 -19.29 2.56 -18.44
CA ARG A 253 -19.82 3.51 -17.43
C ARG A 253 -20.88 2.88 -16.51
N SER A 254 -21.55 1.81 -16.94
CA SER A 254 -22.47 1.03 -16.11
C SER A 254 -21.69 0.17 -15.09
N LEU A 255 -20.71 -0.60 -15.58
CA LEU A 255 -19.84 -1.45 -14.75
C LEU A 255 -19.00 -0.63 -13.75
N ALA A 256 -18.43 0.51 -14.18
CA ALA A 256 -17.56 1.37 -13.37
C ALA A 256 -18.23 1.93 -12.10
N LYS A 257 -19.56 1.87 -11.96
CA LYS A 257 -20.28 2.28 -10.76
C LYS A 257 -20.16 1.21 -9.66
N ASN A 258 -20.80 0.06 -9.88
CA ASN A 258 -21.12 -0.93 -8.84
C ASN A 258 -20.70 -2.38 -9.19
N SER A 259 -19.73 -2.58 -10.10
CA SER A 259 -19.23 -3.91 -10.46
C SER A 259 -18.00 -4.35 -9.65
N PHE A 260 -17.75 -5.66 -9.57
CA PHE A 260 -16.44 -6.20 -9.18
C PHE A 260 -15.35 -5.92 -10.22
N GLU A 261 -15.71 -5.81 -11.51
CA GLU A 261 -14.80 -5.52 -12.63
C GLU A 261 -14.52 -4.00 -12.78
N LYS A 262 -14.68 -3.22 -11.70
CA LYS A 262 -14.68 -1.75 -11.71
C LYS A 262 -13.41 -1.13 -12.28
N THR A 263 -12.23 -1.65 -11.98
CA THR A 263 -10.97 -1.07 -12.49
C THR A 263 -10.79 -1.32 -13.99
N GLY A 264 -11.13 -2.53 -14.46
CA GLY A 264 -11.16 -2.84 -15.89
C GLY A 264 -12.20 -2.01 -16.64
N ALA A 265 -13.36 -1.76 -16.03
CA ALA A 265 -14.38 -0.88 -16.58
C ALA A 265 -13.96 0.60 -16.62
N LEU A 266 -13.33 1.13 -15.57
CA LEU A 266 -12.78 2.49 -15.56
C LEU A 266 -11.68 2.67 -16.63
N PHE A 267 -10.78 1.69 -16.76
CA PHE A 267 -9.81 1.66 -17.86
C PHE A 267 -10.51 1.65 -19.23
N GLY A 268 -11.55 0.84 -19.41
CA GLY A 268 -12.40 0.82 -20.60
C GLY A 268 -13.07 2.16 -20.92
N VAL A 269 -13.62 2.88 -19.93
CA VAL A 269 -14.13 4.26 -20.09
C VAL A 269 -13.00 5.17 -20.58
N GLY A 270 -11.85 5.18 -19.89
CA GLY A 270 -10.72 6.05 -20.23
C GLY A 270 -10.16 5.80 -21.63
N VAL A 271 -9.99 4.54 -22.02
CA VAL A 271 -9.56 4.13 -23.38
C VAL A 271 -10.62 4.49 -24.43
N THR A 272 -11.91 4.33 -24.13
CA THR A 272 -12.99 4.68 -25.06
C THR A 272 -13.03 6.19 -25.31
N LEU A 273 -12.98 7.01 -24.27
CA LEU A 273 -12.88 8.47 -24.38
C LEU A 273 -11.59 8.89 -25.11
N MET A 274 -10.46 8.22 -24.84
CA MET A 274 -9.20 8.41 -25.56
C MET A 274 -9.26 8.07 -27.06
N LYS A 275 -10.17 7.17 -27.48
CA LYS A 275 -10.43 6.80 -28.88
C LYS A 275 -11.48 7.70 -29.56
N SER A 276 -12.49 8.18 -28.83
CA SER A 276 -13.60 8.98 -29.38
C SER A 276 -13.36 10.49 -29.43
N ALA A 277 -12.53 11.03 -28.53
CA ALA A 277 -12.36 12.49 -28.41
C ALA A 277 -11.49 13.09 -29.55
N PRO A 278 -11.91 14.22 -30.14
CA PRO A 278 -11.40 14.76 -31.41
C PRO A 278 -9.95 15.25 -31.36
N PRO A 279 -9.30 15.49 -32.52
CA PRO A 279 -8.04 16.22 -32.58
C PRO A 279 -8.27 17.69 -32.16
N GLY A 280 -7.56 18.14 -31.13
CA GLY A 280 -7.77 19.46 -30.51
C GLY A 280 -8.84 19.45 -29.40
N ARG A 281 -8.64 18.59 -28.39
CA ARG A 281 -9.57 18.41 -27.27
C ARG A 281 -9.68 19.65 -26.39
N ASN A 282 -10.87 19.90 -25.87
CA ASN A 282 -11.14 20.92 -24.87
C ASN A 282 -10.68 20.46 -23.48
N GLN A 283 -10.30 21.42 -22.62
CA GLN A 283 -9.79 21.13 -21.26
C GLN A 283 -10.75 20.26 -20.42
N ALA A 284 -12.06 20.40 -20.62
CA ALA A 284 -13.07 19.58 -19.94
C ALA A 284 -12.97 18.08 -20.30
N GLU A 285 -12.72 17.75 -21.57
CA GLU A 285 -12.57 16.36 -22.04
C GLU A 285 -11.28 15.74 -21.48
N THR A 286 -10.18 16.49 -21.53
CA THR A 286 -8.91 16.10 -20.89
C THR A 286 -9.08 15.89 -19.39
N SER A 287 -9.86 16.75 -18.71
CA SER A 287 -10.15 16.64 -17.29
C SER A 287 -11.02 15.41 -16.94
N GLU A 288 -12.02 15.06 -17.75
CA GLU A 288 -12.78 13.80 -17.56
C GLU A 288 -11.86 12.58 -17.67
N ILE A 289 -11.04 12.50 -18.73
CA ILE A 289 -10.14 11.36 -18.96
C ILE A 289 -9.10 11.24 -17.83
N MET A 290 -8.50 12.36 -17.40
CA MET A 290 -7.60 12.38 -16.23
C MET A 290 -8.30 11.89 -14.97
N THR A 291 -9.55 12.30 -14.73
CA THR A 291 -10.34 11.90 -13.55
C THR A 291 -10.65 10.40 -13.57
N VAL A 292 -11.03 9.85 -14.72
CA VAL A 292 -11.33 8.42 -14.90
C VAL A 292 -10.09 7.55 -14.68
N PHE A 293 -8.94 7.88 -15.29
CA PHE A 293 -7.70 7.12 -15.08
C PHE A 293 -7.15 7.29 -13.65
N SER A 294 -7.26 8.48 -13.04
CA SER A 294 -6.89 8.67 -11.63
C SER A 294 -7.77 7.84 -10.68
N SER A 295 -9.06 7.70 -11.00
CA SER A 295 -9.98 6.82 -10.27
C SER A 295 -9.61 5.34 -10.43
N ALA A 296 -9.03 4.94 -11.57
CA ALA A 296 -8.52 3.59 -11.81
C ALA A 296 -7.20 3.31 -11.06
N LEU A 297 -6.28 4.30 -10.99
CA LEU A 297 -5.03 4.18 -10.22
C LEU A 297 -5.25 4.01 -8.71
N ASN A 298 -6.37 4.49 -8.18
CA ASN A 298 -6.73 4.35 -6.77
C ASN A 298 -7.26 2.95 -6.39
N LEU A 299 -7.24 1.99 -7.32
CA LEU A 299 -7.70 0.61 -7.12
C LEU A 299 -6.57 -0.37 -7.48
N PRO A 300 -6.39 -1.47 -6.73
CA PRO A 300 -5.53 -2.58 -7.17
C PRO A 300 -5.96 -3.08 -8.54
N SER A 301 -5.00 -3.25 -9.45
CA SER A 301 -5.26 -3.82 -10.78
C SER A 301 -4.00 -4.37 -11.45
N PRO A 302 -4.11 -5.45 -12.24
CA PRO A 302 -3.07 -5.83 -13.19
C PRO A 302 -2.85 -4.80 -14.31
N LEU A 303 -3.81 -3.89 -14.55
CA LEU A 303 -3.77 -2.88 -15.62
C LEU A 303 -3.01 -1.60 -15.23
N LEU A 304 -2.35 -1.55 -14.07
CA LEU A 304 -1.60 -0.36 -13.63
C LEU A 304 -0.55 0.14 -14.65
N PRO A 305 0.27 -0.74 -15.30
CA PRO A 305 1.18 -0.30 -16.37
C PRO A 305 0.46 0.36 -17.55
N ASP A 306 -0.67 -0.22 -17.99
CA ASP A 306 -1.47 0.30 -19.10
C ASP A 306 -2.14 1.64 -18.75
N ILE A 307 -2.65 1.79 -17.53
CA ILE A 307 -3.22 3.06 -17.05
C ILE A 307 -2.14 4.15 -17.07
N PHE A 308 -0.91 3.85 -16.61
CA PHE A 308 0.22 4.79 -16.72
C PHE A 308 0.61 5.08 -18.17
N ILE A 309 0.59 4.08 -19.08
CA ILE A 309 0.82 4.30 -20.51
C ILE A 309 -0.26 5.23 -21.11
N GLN A 310 -1.55 5.06 -20.76
CA GLN A 310 -2.61 5.92 -21.29
C GLN A 310 -2.60 7.34 -20.71
N LEU A 311 -2.22 7.51 -19.43
CA LEU A 311 -1.96 8.82 -18.84
C LEU A 311 -0.75 9.51 -19.48
N GLY A 312 0.30 8.76 -19.79
CA GLY A 312 1.45 9.25 -20.56
C GLY A 312 1.04 9.67 -21.98
N ASN A 313 0.26 8.83 -22.68
CA ASN A 313 -0.27 9.12 -24.01
C ASN A 313 -1.13 10.40 -24.01
N LEU A 314 -1.92 10.64 -22.96
CA LEU A 314 -2.74 11.84 -22.81
C LEU A 314 -1.86 13.08 -22.63
N ASN A 315 -0.94 13.06 -21.67
CA ASN A 315 -0.02 14.17 -21.39
C ASN A 315 0.87 14.49 -22.59
N PHE A 316 1.38 13.48 -23.29
CA PHE A 316 2.18 13.66 -24.51
C PHE A 316 1.38 14.36 -25.61
N ARG A 317 0.09 13.99 -25.78
CA ARG A 317 -0.82 14.63 -26.76
C ARG A 317 -1.22 16.06 -26.38
N THR A 318 -1.13 16.44 -25.10
CA THR A 318 -1.37 17.83 -24.65
C THR A 318 -0.08 18.66 -24.55
N GLY A 319 1.09 18.12 -24.92
CA GLY A 319 2.38 18.80 -24.87
C GLY A 319 3.10 18.76 -23.51
N ASN A 320 2.53 18.05 -22.53
CA ASN A 320 3.07 17.86 -21.19
C ASN A 320 4.12 16.73 -21.22
N TYR A 321 5.27 16.97 -21.86
CA TYR A 321 6.23 15.90 -22.16
C TYR A 321 6.98 15.36 -20.91
N SER A 322 7.27 16.22 -19.93
CA SER A 322 7.87 15.82 -18.65
C SER A 322 6.93 14.93 -17.85
N GLU A 323 5.64 15.29 -17.85
CA GLU A 323 4.56 14.56 -17.21
C GLU A 323 4.34 13.20 -17.89
N ALA A 324 4.43 13.17 -19.23
CA ALA A 324 4.38 11.94 -19.99
C ALA A 324 5.56 11.01 -19.68
N ALA A 325 6.78 11.54 -19.64
CA ALA A 325 7.98 10.77 -19.27
C ALA A 325 7.83 10.14 -17.87
N ALA A 326 7.37 10.91 -16.88
CA ALA A 326 7.12 10.39 -15.52
C ALA A 326 6.05 9.28 -15.48
N CYS A 327 5.05 9.32 -16.35
CA CYS A 327 4.06 8.25 -16.48
C CYS A 327 4.66 7.01 -17.17
N TYR A 328 5.38 7.17 -18.28
CA TYR A 328 6.00 6.05 -19.00
C TYR A 328 7.11 5.36 -18.19
N GLN A 329 7.86 6.12 -17.38
CA GLN A 329 8.83 5.57 -16.43
C GLN A 329 8.13 4.63 -15.42
N LYS A 330 7.07 5.09 -14.74
CA LYS A 330 6.29 4.25 -13.81
C LYS A 330 5.73 2.99 -14.47
N ALA A 331 5.28 3.08 -15.72
CA ALA A 331 4.86 1.91 -16.47
C ALA A 331 6.02 0.93 -16.71
N ALA A 332 7.20 1.42 -17.10
CA ALA A 332 8.40 0.62 -17.30
C ALA A 332 8.99 0.04 -16.01
N ASP A 333 8.85 0.73 -14.86
CA ASP A 333 9.30 0.27 -13.55
C ASP A 333 8.49 -0.96 -13.06
N ILE A 334 7.18 -0.98 -13.34
CA ILE A 334 6.29 -2.09 -13.00
C ILE A 334 6.39 -3.22 -14.04
N SER A 335 6.32 -2.87 -15.33
CA SER A 335 6.38 -3.80 -16.46
C SER A 335 7.25 -3.23 -17.59
N PRO A 336 8.53 -3.64 -17.68
CA PRO A 336 9.43 -3.18 -18.73
C PRO A 336 9.03 -3.76 -20.10
N THR A 337 8.28 -2.98 -20.88
CA THR A 337 7.89 -3.35 -22.25
C THR A 337 8.61 -2.47 -23.27
N ILE A 338 8.72 -2.94 -24.52
CA ILE A 338 9.24 -2.10 -25.61
C ILE A 338 8.37 -0.85 -25.79
N GLN A 339 7.04 -0.96 -25.61
CA GLN A 339 6.13 0.19 -25.72
C GLN A 339 6.37 1.23 -24.63
N SER A 340 6.48 0.84 -23.35
CA SER A 340 6.76 1.81 -22.28
C SER A 340 8.15 2.45 -22.42
N LYS A 341 9.17 1.68 -22.80
CA LYS A 341 10.52 2.20 -23.10
C LYS A 341 10.57 3.13 -24.32
N ALA A 342 9.88 2.79 -25.41
CA ALA A 342 9.87 3.60 -26.63
C ALA A 342 9.10 4.91 -26.42
N ASN A 343 7.96 4.86 -25.74
CA ASN A 343 7.19 6.05 -25.37
C ASN A 343 7.98 6.96 -24.41
N LEU A 344 8.69 6.40 -23.44
CA LEU A 344 9.59 7.12 -22.55
C LEU A 344 10.73 7.81 -23.33
N GLY A 345 11.38 7.07 -24.25
CA GLY A 345 12.42 7.63 -25.12
C GLY A 345 11.90 8.77 -26.00
N LEU A 346 10.70 8.65 -26.56
CA LEU A 346 10.08 9.71 -27.34
C LEU A 346 9.74 10.95 -26.47
N ALA A 347 9.27 10.75 -25.23
CA ALA A 347 9.06 11.85 -24.29
C ALA A 347 10.38 12.56 -23.95
N PHE A 348 11.44 11.81 -23.67
CA PHE A 348 12.79 12.34 -23.47
C PHE A 348 13.32 13.13 -24.68
N ILE A 349 13.05 12.69 -25.91
CA ILE A 349 13.38 13.48 -27.12
C ILE A 349 12.64 14.82 -27.12
N LYS A 350 11.36 14.87 -26.74
CA LYS A 350 10.60 16.13 -26.69
C LYS A 350 10.95 17.02 -25.47
N THR A 351 11.56 16.48 -24.41
CA THR A 351 12.12 17.29 -23.30
C THR A 351 13.60 17.67 -23.49
N GLY A 352 14.30 17.12 -24.49
CA GLY A 352 15.73 17.38 -24.73
C GLY A 352 16.70 16.44 -24.00
N ASN A 353 16.20 15.38 -23.35
CA ASN A 353 16.98 14.36 -22.65
C ASN A 353 17.53 13.31 -23.65
N LEU A 354 18.37 13.78 -24.58
CA LEU A 354 18.77 13.01 -25.76
C LEU A 354 19.68 11.81 -25.45
N GLN A 355 20.46 11.89 -24.36
CA GLN A 355 21.35 10.82 -23.91
C GLN A 355 20.54 9.63 -23.36
N GLU A 356 19.51 9.92 -22.57
CA GLU A 356 18.59 8.95 -21.98
C GLU A 356 17.75 8.27 -23.08
N ALA A 357 17.27 9.06 -24.06
CA ALA A 357 16.60 8.53 -25.24
C ALA A 357 17.51 7.61 -26.09
N ALA A 358 18.77 7.98 -26.30
CA ALA A 358 19.74 7.16 -27.00
C ALA A 358 20.11 5.87 -26.22
N ALA A 359 20.18 5.93 -24.90
CA ALA A 359 20.37 4.77 -24.04
C ALA A 359 19.18 3.80 -24.12
N LEU A 360 17.94 4.31 -24.15
CA LEU A 360 16.74 3.51 -24.36
C LEU A 360 16.68 2.89 -25.77
N ALA A 361 17.06 3.63 -26.82
CA ALA A 361 17.16 3.08 -28.17
C ALA A 361 18.19 1.93 -28.25
N ASN A 362 19.36 2.10 -27.65
CA ASN A 362 20.37 1.04 -27.52
C ASN A 362 19.88 -0.15 -26.67
N ASP A 363 18.99 0.06 -25.69
CA ASP A 363 18.43 -1.03 -24.89
C ASP A 363 17.37 -1.83 -25.64
N ILE A 364 16.49 -1.15 -26.40
CA ILE A 364 15.47 -1.77 -27.24
C ILE A 364 16.12 -2.53 -28.40
N ALA A 365 17.22 -2.02 -28.97
CA ALA A 365 17.87 -2.60 -30.14
C ALA A 365 18.34 -4.06 -29.92
N LEU A 366 18.64 -4.42 -28.67
CA LEU A 366 19.07 -5.77 -28.29
C LEU A 366 18.01 -6.85 -28.59
N THR A 367 16.72 -6.51 -28.58
CA THR A 367 15.62 -7.48 -28.79
C THR A 367 14.55 -7.04 -29.80
N ASP A 368 14.52 -5.77 -30.21
CA ASP A 368 13.73 -5.22 -31.33
C ASP A 368 14.49 -4.06 -32.03
N PRO A 369 15.36 -4.36 -33.00
CA PRO A 369 16.07 -3.33 -33.77
C PRO A 369 15.12 -2.46 -34.63
N ALA A 370 13.89 -2.90 -34.91
CA ALA A 370 12.95 -2.12 -35.71
C ALA A 370 12.28 -1.00 -34.88
N SER A 371 11.89 -1.26 -33.63
CA SER A 371 11.42 -0.21 -32.71
C SER A 371 12.57 0.72 -32.30
N ALA A 372 13.76 0.18 -32.06
CA ALA A 372 14.94 0.99 -31.78
C ALA A 372 15.29 1.93 -32.96
N GLY A 373 15.24 1.43 -34.19
CA GLY A 373 15.43 2.24 -35.39
C GLY A 373 14.41 3.39 -35.49
N ARG A 374 13.12 3.11 -35.26
CA ARG A 374 12.06 4.14 -35.26
C ARG A 374 12.29 5.22 -34.19
N LEU A 375 12.66 4.83 -32.97
CA LEU A 375 12.98 5.77 -31.90
C LEU A 375 14.24 6.59 -32.23
N ALA A 376 15.27 5.94 -32.77
CA ALA A 376 16.53 6.59 -33.11
C ALA A 376 16.42 7.56 -34.30
N THR A 377 15.44 7.40 -35.20
CA THR A 377 15.14 8.38 -36.26
C THR A 377 14.42 9.65 -35.75
N GLU A 378 13.90 9.66 -34.53
CA GLU A 378 13.37 10.88 -33.88
C GLU A 378 14.47 11.69 -33.16
N LEU A 379 15.68 11.14 -32.98
CA LEU A 379 16.83 11.89 -32.46
C LEU A 379 17.30 12.93 -33.49
N PRO A 380 17.87 14.07 -33.07
CA PRO A 380 18.42 15.06 -33.99
C PRO A 380 19.52 14.46 -34.88
N ALA A 381 19.33 14.52 -36.20
CA ALA A 381 20.12 13.75 -37.17
C ALA A 381 21.62 14.15 -37.24
N ASP A 382 21.96 15.34 -36.74
CA ASP A 382 23.32 15.86 -36.61
C ASP A 382 24.12 15.19 -35.48
N SER A 383 23.43 14.63 -34.49
CA SER A 383 24.01 14.14 -33.24
C SER A 383 23.65 12.69 -32.92
N ALA A 384 22.57 12.14 -33.51
CA ALA A 384 22.06 10.78 -33.27
C ALA A 384 23.14 9.69 -33.27
N PHE A 385 24.02 9.66 -34.28
CA PHE A 385 25.12 8.68 -34.36
C PHE A 385 26.04 8.74 -33.11
N LYS A 386 26.44 9.96 -32.73
CA LYS A 386 27.34 10.21 -31.58
C LYS A 386 26.66 9.93 -30.24
N LEU A 387 25.36 10.23 -30.12
CA LEU A 387 24.57 9.92 -28.92
C LEU A 387 24.48 8.40 -28.69
N LEU A 388 24.26 7.63 -29.76
CA LEU A 388 24.18 6.17 -29.72
C LEU A 388 25.56 5.53 -29.45
N GLU A 389 26.63 6.03 -30.05
CA GLU A 389 28.00 5.58 -29.75
C GLU A 389 28.41 5.88 -28.30
N ASN A 390 28.19 7.12 -27.82
CA ASN A 390 28.57 7.51 -26.47
C ASN A 390 27.81 6.72 -25.39
N SER A 391 26.50 6.52 -25.56
CA SER A 391 25.69 5.75 -24.60
C SER A 391 26.05 4.26 -24.59
N ARG A 392 26.50 3.69 -25.73
CA ARG A 392 27.10 2.36 -25.81
C ARG A 392 28.43 2.29 -25.08
N GLN A 393 29.37 3.20 -25.38
CA GLN A 393 30.69 3.24 -24.74
C GLN A 393 30.60 3.41 -23.21
N HIS A 394 29.65 4.22 -22.71
CA HIS A 394 29.41 4.33 -21.27
C HIS A 394 28.94 3.01 -20.64
N ARG A 395 28.05 2.25 -21.30
CA ARG A 395 27.65 0.90 -20.85
C ARG A 395 28.86 -0.05 -20.82
N ASP A 396 29.67 -0.05 -21.87
CA ASP A 396 30.83 -0.93 -22.03
C ASP A 396 32.00 -0.55 -21.07
N SER A 397 31.99 0.66 -20.51
CA SER A 397 33.02 1.19 -19.60
C SER A 397 32.78 0.95 -18.10
N LEU A 398 31.60 0.45 -17.73
CA LEU A 398 31.27 0.13 -16.33
C LEU A 398 32.02 -1.15 -15.89
N PRO A 399 32.75 -1.14 -14.77
CA PRO A 399 33.32 -2.37 -14.22
C PRO A 399 32.22 -3.37 -13.87
N SER A 400 32.43 -4.66 -14.19
CA SER A 400 31.61 -5.76 -13.68
C SER A 400 31.59 -5.70 -12.14
N ALA A 401 30.44 -6.04 -11.53
CA ALA A 401 30.05 -5.57 -10.19
C ALA A 401 30.85 -6.18 -9.01
N ALA A 402 32.13 -5.83 -8.89
CA ALA A 402 33.05 -6.27 -7.83
C ALA A 402 33.62 -5.13 -6.96
N GLU A 403 33.73 -3.90 -7.48
CA GLU A 403 34.17 -2.74 -6.69
C GLU A 403 33.00 -1.86 -6.24
N LYS A 404 32.96 -1.55 -4.94
CA LYS A 404 32.08 -0.50 -4.39
C LYS A 404 32.64 0.87 -4.78
N PRO A 405 31.84 1.79 -5.35
CA PRO A 405 32.33 3.12 -5.69
C PRO A 405 32.79 3.87 -4.44
N ARG A 406 33.92 4.58 -4.54
CA ARG A 406 34.39 5.50 -3.50
C ARG A 406 33.58 6.80 -3.56
N PRO A 407 33.39 7.54 -2.44
CA PRO A 407 32.43 8.65 -2.39
C PRO A 407 32.85 9.91 -3.18
N ASP A 408 34.11 9.98 -3.61
CA ASP A 408 34.75 11.22 -4.03
C ASP A 408 35.01 11.25 -5.55
N LEU A 409 34.03 11.77 -6.32
CA LEU A 409 34.16 12.49 -7.62
C LEU A 409 32.82 12.47 -8.39
N ILE A 410 31.88 13.34 -8.02
CA ILE A 410 30.73 13.70 -8.85
C ILE A 410 30.84 15.19 -9.19
N PRO A 411 30.96 15.58 -10.48
CA PRO A 411 30.98 16.99 -10.87
C PRO A 411 29.63 17.68 -10.58
N PRO A 412 29.62 18.91 -10.02
CA PRO A 412 28.38 19.64 -9.78
C PRO A 412 27.82 20.17 -11.12
N GLY A 413 26.70 19.61 -11.59
CA GLY A 413 26.08 20.06 -12.85
C GLY A 413 24.74 19.42 -13.25
N LEU A 414 24.39 18.23 -12.74
CA LEU A 414 23.14 17.52 -13.09
C LEU A 414 22.24 17.33 -11.87
N ALA A 415 21.58 18.42 -11.45
CA ALA A 415 20.47 18.36 -10.52
C ALA A 415 19.19 18.02 -11.31
N ALA A 416 18.70 16.78 -11.19
CA ALA A 416 17.44 16.36 -11.81
C ALA A 416 16.28 17.20 -11.25
N THR A 417 15.49 17.80 -12.13
CA THR A 417 14.43 18.75 -11.73
C THR A 417 13.21 18.00 -11.21
N GLU A 418 12.91 18.11 -9.90
CA GLU A 418 11.71 17.51 -9.31
C GLU A 418 10.43 18.23 -9.80
N VAL A 419 9.79 17.69 -10.84
CA VAL A 419 8.49 18.19 -11.32
C VAL A 419 7.37 17.70 -10.39
N GLN A 420 6.69 18.65 -9.74
CA GLN A 420 5.66 18.38 -8.75
C GLN A 420 4.31 17.98 -9.38
N PHE A 421 3.95 16.70 -9.30
CA PHE A 421 2.57 16.24 -9.56
C PHE A 421 1.65 16.45 -8.35
N ALA A 422 1.39 17.71 -8.00
CA ALA A 422 0.47 18.07 -6.93
C ALA A 422 -0.21 19.43 -7.17
N ASN A 423 -1.12 19.51 -8.16
CA ASN A 423 -2.28 20.43 -8.19
C ASN A 423 -3.01 20.34 -9.56
N LEU A 424 -4.03 19.48 -9.68
CA LEU A 424 -5.04 19.57 -10.74
C LEU A 424 -6.33 20.20 -10.19
N ASN A 425 -6.21 21.45 -9.73
CA ASN A 425 -7.34 22.27 -9.29
C ASN A 425 -7.66 23.34 -10.35
N VAL A 426 -8.86 23.21 -10.95
CA VAL A 426 -9.72 24.25 -11.56
C VAL A 426 -9.07 25.32 -12.47
N LEU A 427 -9.60 25.42 -13.70
CA LEU A 427 -9.29 26.48 -14.68
C LEU A 427 -9.37 27.92 -14.10
N PRO A 428 -8.49 28.85 -14.53
CA PRO A 428 -8.57 30.25 -14.12
C PRO A 428 -9.82 30.95 -14.68
N LYS A 429 -10.40 31.87 -13.90
CA LYS A 429 -11.47 32.76 -14.39
C LYS A 429 -10.94 33.73 -15.44
N ALA A 430 -11.66 33.86 -16.54
CA ALA A 430 -11.46 34.95 -17.50
C ALA A 430 -11.80 36.32 -16.86
N PRO A 431 -11.11 37.41 -17.25
CA PRO A 431 -11.32 38.73 -16.66
C PRO A 431 -12.61 39.40 -17.16
N SER A 432 -13.35 40.01 -16.23
CA SER A 432 -14.41 40.99 -16.56
C SER A 432 -13.77 42.36 -16.86
N PRO A 433 -14.33 43.18 -17.78
CA PRO A 433 -13.68 44.40 -18.26
C PRO A 433 -13.73 45.58 -17.26
N GLU A 434 -12.69 46.42 -17.29
CA GLU A 434 -12.67 47.71 -16.59
C GLU A 434 -13.70 48.70 -17.18
N ILE A 435 -14.44 49.39 -16.31
CA ILE A 435 -14.99 50.73 -16.59
C ILE A 435 -14.51 51.65 -15.46
N LYS A 436 -14.13 52.90 -15.79
CA LYS A 436 -13.18 53.71 -15.00
C LYS A 436 -13.80 54.89 -14.22
N ARG A 437 -13.17 55.17 -13.07
CA ARG A 437 -13.06 56.48 -12.37
C ARG A 437 -14.33 57.04 -11.67
N PRO A 438 -14.18 58.04 -10.75
CA PRO A 438 -12.98 58.54 -10.04
C PRO A 438 -13.13 58.60 -8.50
N ASP A 439 -12.13 59.19 -7.84
CA ASP A 439 -11.95 59.38 -6.40
C ASP A 439 -12.91 60.39 -5.73
N THR A 440 -13.32 60.14 -4.47
CA THR A 440 -13.22 61.05 -3.28
C THR A 440 -13.93 60.46 -2.03
N ALA A 441 -13.67 61.03 -0.84
CA ALA A 441 -14.19 60.60 0.49
C ALA A 441 -15.39 61.48 0.94
N PRO A 442 -16.02 61.33 2.16
CA PRO A 442 -15.75 60.43 3.30
C PRO A 442 -17.02 59.76 3.93
N LYS A 443 -16.91 59.25 5.17
CA LYS A 443 -18.05 58.81 6.03
C LYS A 443 -18.94 59.99 6.49
N PRO A 444 -20.21 59.75 6.89
CA PRO A 444 -20.56 59.87 8.32
C PRO A 444 -21.57 58.81 8.84
N GLU A 445 -22.34 59.10 9.90
CA GLU A 445 -22.95 58.15 10.86
C GLU A 445 -24.50 58.19 10.94
N SER A 446 -25.09 57.12 11.53
CA SER A 446 -26.33 57.05 12.36
C SER A 446 -27.61 57.89 12.03
N PHE A 447 -28.80 57.23 11.97
CA PHE A 447 -29.90 57.34 12.98
C PHE A 447 -31.17 56.48 12.70
N VAL A 448 -31.38 55.43 13.49
CA VAL A 448 -32.56 55.06 14.37
C VAL A 448 -33.82 55.99 14.33
N PRO A 449 -35.11 55.57 14.60
CA PRO A 449 -35.90 54.31 14.46
C PRO A 449 -37.27 54.60 13.74
N PRO A 450 -38.51 54.33 14.28
CA PRO A 450 -39.26 53.13 14.76
C PRO A 450 -40.45 52.80 13.78
N PRO A 451 -41.70 52.35 14.14
CA PRO A 451 -42.28 51.53 15.24
C PRO A 451 -42.85 50.17 14.74
N VAL A 452 -43.03 49.07 15.49
CA VAL A 452 -43.79 48.77 16.75
C VAL A 452 -45.33 48.67 16.61
N ALA A 453 -45.83 47.43 16.52
CA ALA A 453 -47.04 46.89 17.19
C ALA A 453 -46.84 45.35 17.30
N ARG A 454 -47.09 44.59 18.39
CA ARG A 454 -48.14 44.53 19.45
C ARG A 454 -49.51 44.07 18.92
N ASN A 455 -50.26 43.15 19.54
CA ASN A 455 -50.20 42.48 20.86
C ASN A 455 -50.32 40.93 20.70
N VAL A 456 -49.88 40.01 21.59
CA VAL A 456 -49.91 39.87 23.07
C VAL A 456 -51.27 39.41 23.64
N GLN A 457 -51.33 38.19 24.20
CA GLN A 457 -51.96 37.80 25.49
C GLN A 457 -51.97 36.24 25.63
N ASP A 458 -51.76 35.61 26.80
CA ASP A 458 -51.26 36.10 28.10
C ASP A 458 -50.74 34.96 29.03
N SER A 459 -50.36 35.30 30.27
CA SER A 459 -50.15 34.46 31.48
C SER A 459 -48.75 33.87 31.78
N GLU A 460 -47.98 34.64 32.56
CA GLU A 460 -47.01 34.19 33.58
C GLU A 460 -47.77 33.87 34.92
N PRO A 461 -47.13 33.59 36.10
CA PRO A 461 -45.70 33.36 36.40
C PRO A 461 -45.39 32.14 37.29
N SER A 462 -44.10 31.83 37.48
CA SER A 462 -43.39 31.85 38.80
C SER A 462 -42.24 30.83 38.93
N ALA A 463 -41.25 31.24 39.74
CA ALA A 463 -40.13 30.51 40.34
C ALA A 463 -39.88 29.03 39.97
N GLU A 464 -38.68 28.73 39.44
CA GLU A 464 -37.64 28.06 40.24
C GLU A 464 -36.26 28.01 39.55
N THR A 465 -35.33 28.62 40.27
CA THR A 465 -33.88 28.47 40.29
C THR A 465 -33.40 27.02 40.44
N ALA A 466 -32.52 26.52 39.56
CA ALA A 466 -31.40 25.59 39.90
C ALA A 466 -30.52 25.16 38.69
N THR A 467 -29.75 26.07 38.09
CA THR A 467 -28.49 25.64 37.44
C THR A 467 -27.41 25.55 38.53
N VAL A 468 -26.95 24.34 38.83
CA VAL A 468 -26.03 24.07 39.93
C VAL A 468 -24.63 24.65 39.63
N SER A 469 -24.22 25.62 40.45
CA SER A 469 -22.82 26.00 40.60
C SER A 469 -22.25 25.35 41.86
N LEU A 470 -21.01 24.85 41.76
CA LEU A 470 -19.88 24.96 42.70
C LEU A 470 -20.21 24.95 44.23
N GLU A 471 -19.54 24.17 45.09
CA GLU A 471 -18.15 23.73 44.97
C GLU A 471 -17.76 22.55 45.89
N ALA A 472 -16.51 22.11 45.74
CA ALA A 472 -15.75 21.07 46.43
C ALA A 472 -16.14 20.61 47.86
N ALA A 473 -16.08 19.29 48.06
CA ALA A 473 -15.84 18.66 49.36
C ALA A 473 -14.40 18.12 49.44
N LEU A 474 -13.53 18.79 50.21
CA LEU A 474 -12.17 18.33 50.53
C LEU A 474 -12.19 17.22 51.60
N PRO A 475 -11.14 16.39 51.64
CA PRO A 475 -10.45 16.13 52.91
C PRO A 475 -9.03 16.74 52.93
N ARG A 476 -8.54 17.07 54.13
CA ARG A 476 -7.25 17.76 54.35
C ARG A 476 -6.16 16.80 54.81
N ASN A 477 -4.91 17.10 54.42
CA ASN A 477 -3.75 16.76 55.25
C ASN A 477 -3.75 17.65 56.50
N VAL A 478 -3.84 17.07 57.71
CA VAL A 478 -3.28 17.66 58.95
C VAL A 478 -2.78 16.54 59.85
N THR A 479 -1.46 16.46 60.05
CA THR A 479 -0.86 15.62 61.10
C THR A 479 -0.67 16.39 62.40
N GLY A 480 -1.34 15.94 63.46
CA GLY A 480 -0.76 15.84 64.80
C GLY A 480 -0.59 17.12 65.64
N VAL A 481 -1.50 17.28 66.61
CA VAL A 481 -1.14 17.77 67.96
C VAL A 481 -1.52 16.66 68.96
N ARG A 482 -0.76 16.50 70.05
CA ARG A 482 -0.95 15.52 71.14
C ARG A 482 -2.36 15.68 71.80
N ALA A 483 -2.98 14.71 72.49
CA ALA A 483 -2.40 13.58 73.25
C ALA A 483 -3.40 12.45 73.61
N ALA A 484 -2.84 11.27 73.91
CA ALA A 484 -3.19 10.32 75.01
C ALA A 484 -4.56 9.58 75.11
N ARG A 485 -4.49 8.25 74.92
CA ARG A 485 -5.06 7.13 75.75
C ARG A 485 -6.60 6.90 75.80
N PRO A 486 -7.08 5.68 76.17
CA PRO A 486 -6.44 4.36 76.26
C PRO A 486 -7.17 3.23 75.47
N ALA A 487 -6.81 1.98 75.77
CA ALA A 487 -7.28 0.68 75.25
C ALA A 487 -8.81 0.40 75.40
N GLU A 488 -9.40 -0.70 74.88
CA GLU A 488 -8.89 -2.04 74.47
C GLU A 488 -9.84 -2.65 73.37
N SER A 489 -9.75 -3.86 72.77
CA SER A 489 -9.11 -5.15 73.14
C SER A 489 -8.87 -6.12 71.94
N ALA A 490 -8.89 -7.44 72.22
CA ALA A 490 -8.76 -8.66 71.38
C ALA A 490 -9.19 -8.59 69.88
N LEU A 491 -8.41 -9.06 68.89
CA LEU A 491 -7.77 -10.39 68.61
C LEU A 491 -8.70 -11.42 67.93
N PRO A 492 -8.21 -12.41 67.11
CA PRO A 492 -6.82 -12.88 66.98
C PRO A 492 -6.20 -13.11 65.56
N GLN A 493 -4.88 -12.93 65.48
CA GLN A 493 -3.85 -13.80 64.86
C GLN A 493 -3.81 -14.19 63.35
N SER A 494 -2.74 -13.71 62.68
CA SER A 494 -1.67 -14.49 61.99
C SER A 494 -1.97 -15.21 60.66
N VAL A 495 -1.01 -15.44 59.73
CA VAL A 495 0.44 -15.75 59.82
C VAL A 495 1.29 -14.86 58.89
N ALA A 496 2.61 -14.75 59.12
CA ALA A 496 3.55 -13.92 58.36
C ALA A 496 4.58 -14.74 57.53
N SER A 497 5.19 -14.08 56.54
CA SER A 497 6.43 -14.51 55.86
C SER A 497 7.24 -13.26 55.46
N ASP A 498 8.57 -13.34 55.56
CA ASP A 498 9.46 -12.18 55.66
C ASP A 498 9.64 -11.31 54.40
N PRO A 499 9.99 -10.01 54.56
CA PRO A 499 10.19 -9.08 53.44
C PRO A 499 11.57 -9.24 52.78
N VAL A 500 11.59 -9.46 51.47
CA VAL A 500 12.80 -9.27 50.64
C VAL A 500 12.93 -7.78 50.31
N THR A 501 14.07 -7.17 50.63
CA THR A 501 14.35 -5.77 50.32
C THR A 501 14.85 -5.59 48.88
N PRO A 502 14.18 -4.79 48.03
CA PRO A 502 14.71 -4.43 46.72
C PRO A 502 15.86 -3.41 46.84
N LYS A 503 16.73 -3.38 45.82
CA LYS A 503 17.85 -2.45 45.72
C LYS A 503 17.40 -1.09 45.17
N PRO A 504 18.09 0.02 45.46
CA PRO A 504 17.84 1.30 44.81
C PRO A 504 18.20 1.26 43.32
N ASN A 505 17.56 2.14 42.55
CA ASN A 505 17.70 2.36 41.10
C ASN A 505 17.09 1.29 40.16
N GLU A 506 15.76 1.16 40.19
CA GLU A 506 14.98 0.96 38.96
C GLU A 506 14.03 2.15 38.76
N ILE A 507 14.03 2.75 37.57
CA ILE A 507 13.08 3.81 37.21
C ILE A 507 11.85 3.13 36.62
N VAL A 508 10.84 2.90 37.46
CA VAL A 508 9.53 2.42 37.01
C VAL A 508 8.82 3.58 36.31
N MET A 509 8.75 3.50 34.98
CA MET A 509 7.99 4.44 34.15
C MET A 509 6.49 4.12 34.27
N GLU A 510 5.78 4.79 35.19
CA GLU A 510 4.31 4.78 35.20
C GLU A 510 3.77 5.32 33.87
N SER A 511 2.72 4.69 33.35
CA SER A 511 2.08 5.07 32.10
C SER A 511 0.86 5.96 32.36
N LEU A 512 0.40 6.64 31.32
CA LEU A 512 -0.86 7.41 31.38
C LEU A 512 -2.07 6.54 31.78
N MET A 513 -2.04 5.23 31.53
CA MET A 513 -3.17 4.35 31.86
C MET A 513 -3.27 4.07 33.37
N ASP A 514 -2.16 4.12 34.11
CA ASP A 514 -2.15 3.88 35.55
C ASP A 514 -2.93 4.97 36.30
N ALA A 515 -2.84 6.22 35.83
CA ALA A 515 -3.66 7.35 36.32
C ALA A 515 -5.15 7.26 35.92
N VAL A 516 -5.48 6.57 34.82
CA VAL A 516 -6.87 6.41 34.33
C VAL A 516 -7.59 5.21 34.98
N CYS A 517 -6.85 4.21 35.45
CA CYS A 517 -7.44 2.96 35.97
C CYS A 517 -8.24 3.12 37.28
N ALA A 518 -8.09 4.25 37.99
CA ALA A 518 -8.64 4.49 39.35
C ALA A 518 -10.18 4.52 39.47
N ALA A 519 -10.94 4.46 38.37
CA ALA A 519 -12.40 4.45 38.41
C ALA A 519 -12.97 3.12 38.97
N PRO A 520 -14.07 3.13 39.76
CA PRO A 520 -14.69 1.92 40.31
C PRO A 520 -15.38 1.05 39.24
N ARG A 521 -15.72 -0.20 39.61
CA ARG A 521 -16.38 -1.18 38.73
C ARG A 521 -17.93 -1.10 38.86
N PRO A 522 -18.68 -0.84 37.77
CA PRO A 522 -20.15 -0.81 37.78
C PRO A 522 -20.78 -2.21 37.73
N MET A 523 -22.04 -2.33 38.17
CA MET A 523 -22.79 -3.59 38.29
C MET A 523 -23.55 -3.99 37.01
N GLU A 524 -24.01 -5.25 36.95
CA GLU A 524 -24.82 -5.77 35.82
C GLU A 524 -26.11 -4.98 35.59
N THR A 525 -26.78 -4.54 36.66
CA THR A 525 -28.03 -3.76 36.60
C THR A 525 -27.85 -2.37 36.01
N GLU A 526 -26.67 -1.76 36.17
CA GLU A 526 -26.29 -0.49 35.55
C GLU A 526 -25.96 -0.68 34.07
N THR A 527 -25.47 -1.86 33.69
CA THR A 527 -25.12 -2.20 32.30
C THR A 527 -26.34 -2.23 31.37
N ARG A 528 -27.53 -2.56 31.90
CA ARG A 528 -28.80 -2.47 31.16
C ARG A 528 -29.35 -1.04 31.06
N LYS A 529 -28.75 -0.08 31.75
CA LYS A 529 -29.04 1.37 31.65
C LYS A 529 -28.00 2.12 30.81
N ASP A 530 -27.05 1.41 30.21
CA ASP A 530 -26.05 2.00 29.33
C ASP A 530 -26.62 2.19 27.91
N ASP A 531 -26.85 3.43 27.50
CA ASP A 531 -27.46 3.76 26.20
C ASP A 531 -26.67 3.25 24.98
N PHE A 532 -25.36 2.99 25.13
CA PHE A 532 -24.53 2.44 24.08
C PHE A 532 -24.58 0.91 24.09
N LEU A 533 -24.28 0.26 25.22
CA LEU A 533 -24.30 -1.20 25.30
C LEU A 533 -25.71 -1.78 25.16
N GLY A 534 -26.76 -1.01 25.49
CA GLY A 534 -28.16 -1.37 25.23
C GLY A 534 -28.48 -1.65 23.76
N ARG A 535 -27.71 -1.09 22.82
CA ARG A 535 -27.81 -1.37 21.37
C ARG A 535 -27.51 -2.82 21.01
N ALA A 536 -26.59 -3.46 21.75
CA ALA A 536 -26.23 -4.86 21.55
C ALA A 536 -27.45 -5.79 21.60
N PHE A 537 -28.36 -5.53 22.54
CA PHE A 537 -29.60 -6.29 22.70
C PHE A 537 -30.63 -5.97 21.60
N LYS A 538 -30.75 -4.69 21.19
CA LYS A 538 -31.65 -4.28 20.09
C LYS A 538 -31.26 -4.97 18.77
N LEU A 539 -29.97 -5.00 18.46
CA LEU A 539 -29.44 -5.67 17.27
C LEU A 539 -29.61 -7.19 17.36
N ALA A 540 -29.34 -7.79 18.53
CA ALA A 540 -29.56 -9.21 18.76
C ALA A 540 -31.03 -9.60 18.52
N SER A 541 -32.00 -8.93 19.16
CA SER A 541 -33.42 -9.24 18.97
C SER A 541 -33.90 -8.99 17.53
N SER A 542 -33.42 -7.93 16.86
CA SER A 542 -33.70 -7.73 15.43
C SER A 542 -33.16 -8.86 14.54
N LEU A 543 -32.00 -9.44 14.88
CA LEU A 543 -31.47 -10.63 14.20
C LEU A 543 -32.21 -11.92 14.58
N GLU A 544 -32.73 -12.04 15.81
CA GLU A 544 -33.54 -13.18 16.23
C GLU A 544 -34.88 -13.23 15.47
N GLU A 545 -35.51 -12.08 15.26
CA GLU A 545 -36.72 -11.93 14.43
C GLU A 545 -36.44 -12.20 12.95
N GLU A 546 -35.35 -11.64 12.40
CA GLU A 546 -34.98 -11.77 10.98
C GLU A 546 -34.54 -13.19 10.60
N LEU A 547 -33.82 -13.89 11.49
CA LEU A 547 -33.25 -15.21 11.22
C LEU A 547 -34.05 -16.37 11.84
N ASN A 548 -35.13 -16.07 12.59
CA ASN A 548 -35.98 -17.03 13.33
C ASN A 548 -35.16 -18.05 14.16
N LYS A 549 -34.07 -17.58 14.77
CA LYS A 549 -33.15 -18.38 15.61
C LYS A 549 -32.56 -17.51 16.71
N LYS A 550 -32.16 -18.11 17.83
CA LYS A 550 -31.53 -17.35 18.92
C LYS A 550 -30.14 -16.83 18.56
N VAL A 551 -29.81 -15.62 19.01
CA VAL A 551 -28.54 -14.94 18.73
C VAL A 551 -27.80 -14.72 20.04
N TYR A 552 -26.77 -15.55 20.25
CA TYR A 552 -25.96 -15.52 21.46
C TYR A 552 -24.77 -14.56 21.32
N PHE A 553 -24.30 -13.98 22.42
CA PHE A 553 -23.08 -13.16 22.47
C PHE A 553 -21.82 -14.04 22.44
N ASN A 554 -21.63 -14.74 21.32
CA ASN A 554 -20.51 -15.62 21.03
C ASN A 554 -19.99 -15.39 19.59
N ALA A 555 -19.02 -16.20 19.14
CA ALA A 555 -18.46 -16.07 17.79
C ALA A 555 -19.50 -16.31 16.67
N ASP A 556 -20.47 -17.20 16.89
CA ASP A 556 -21.54 -17.48 15.90
C ASP A 556 -22.47 -16.26 15.73
N GLY A 557 -22.91 -15.68 16.85
CA GLY A 557 -23.73 -14.46 16.82
C GLY A 557 -22.97 -13.25 16.27
N LEU A 558 -21.68 -13.11 16.61
CA LEU A 558 -20.80 -12.09 16.00
C LEU A 558 -20.67 -12.27 14.49
N THR A 559 -20.68 -13.52 14.00
CA THR A 559 -20.64 -13.84 12.56
C THR A 559 -21.95 -13.47 11.86
N GLU A 560 -23.12 -13.60 12.51
CA GLU A 560 -24.38 -13.08 11.95
C GLU A 560 -24.47 -11.55 11.97
N VAL A 561 -23.96 -10.93 13.03
CA VAL A 561 -23.79 -9.46 13.13
C VAL A 561 -22.87 -8.94 12.02
N GLU A 562 -21.75 -9.61 11.76
CA GLU A 562 -20.85 -9.25 10.66
C GLU A 562 -21.56 -9.37 9.29
N LYS A 563 -22.32 -10.45 9.04
CA LYS A 563 -23.10 -10.58 7.79
C LYS A 563 -24.09 -9.43 7.61
N LYS A 564 -24.84 -9.05 8.64
CA LYS A 564 -25.82 -7.95 8.57
C LYS A 564 -25.13 -6.60 8.31
N LEU A 565 -24.00 -6.36 8.97
CA LEU A 565 -23.14 -5.19 8.73
C LEU A 565 -22.62 -5.16 7.28
N ARG A 566 -22.09 -6.29 6.76
CA ARG A 566 -21.63 -6.41 5.36
C ARG A 566 -22.76 -6.14 4.38
N LEU A 567 -23.92 -6.78 4.55
CA LEU A 567 -25.07 -6.63 3.67
C LEU A 567 -25.56 -5.17 3.63
N THR A 568 -25.59 -4.50 4.79
CA THR A 568 -25.97 -3.08 4.90
C THR A 568 -25.08 -2.19 4.02
N PHE A 569 -23.76 -2.32 4.14
CA PHE A 569 -22.82 -1.51 3.36
C PHE A 569 -22.74 -1.92 1.89
N MET A 570 -22.90 -3.22 1.56
CA MET A 570 -22.91 -3.71 0.17
C MET A 570 -24.17 -3.31 -0.61
N GLN A 571 -25.32 -3.10 0.05
CA GLN A 571 -26.59 -2.79 -0.63
C GLN A 571 -26.71 -1.32 -1.09
N GLY A 572 -25.89 -0.41 -0.57
CA GLY A 572 -25.73 0.97 -1.10
C GLY A 572 -26.99 1.84 -1.14
N ARG A 573 -28.01 1.52 -0.33
CA ARG A 573 -29.35 2.15 -0.34
C ARG A 573 -29.73 2.87 0.97
N GLN A 574 -28.80 2.98 1.90
CA GLN A 574 -29.03 3.59 3.21
C GLN A 574 -28.56 5.04 3.27
N THR A 575 -29.12 5.83 4.20
CA THR A 575 -28.58 7.16 4.49
C THR A 575 -27.27 7.03 5.29
N PRO A 576 -26.40 8.07 5.30
CA PRO A 576 -25.21 8.08 6.15
C PRO A 576 -25.54 7.89 7.65
N GLN A 577 -26.74 8.30 8.08
CA GLN A 577 -27.19 8.12 9.45
C GLN A 577 -27.51 6.66 9.76
N ASP A 578 -28.22 5.94 8.89
CA ASP A 578 -28.56 4.53 9.11
C ASP A 578 -27.29 3.65 9.16
N ALA A 579 -26.32 3.94 8.28
CA ALA A 579 -25.02 3.29 8.26
C ALA A 579 -24.22 3.54 9.55
N LEU A 580 -24.26 4.76 10.07
CA LEU A 580 -23.65 5.14 11.35
C LEU A 580 -24.32 4.43 12.54
N GLU A 581 -25.65 4.32 12.56
CA GLU A 581 -26.37 3.59 13.61
C GLU A 581 -26.11 2.08 13.55
N MET A 582 -26.11 1.46 12.36
CA MET A 582 -25.74 0.05 12.18
C MET A 582 -24.32 -0.24 12.69
N VAL A 583 -23.36 0.66 12.41
CA VAL A 583 -21.99 0.56 12.93
C VAL A 583 -21.94 0.66 14.46
N LYS A 584 -22.66 1.61 15.06
CA LYS A 584 -22.77 1.73 16.54
C LYS A 584 -23.35 0.46 17.16
N ASP A 585 -24.38 -0.12 16.54
CA ASP A 585 -25.07 -1.29 17.06
C ASP A 585 -24.19 -2.56 16.97
N CYS A 586 -23.48 -2.75 15.85
CA CYS A 586 -22.53 -3.85 15.68
C CYS A 586 -21.31 -3.70 16.61
N ALA A 587 -20.81 -2.47 16.78
CA ALA A 587 -19.75 -2.16 17.73
C ALA A 587 -20.18 -2.40 19.19
N ALA A 588 -21.41 -2.04 19.55
CA ALA A 588 -21.97 -2.31 20.87
C ALA A 588 -22.10 -3.81 21.15
N PHE A 589 -22.51 -4.61 20.16
CA PHE A 589 -22.54 -6.07 20.26
C PHE A 589 -21.15 -6.65 20.57
N LEU A 590 -20.12 -6.20 19.84
CA LEU A 590 -18.73 -6.63 20.07
C LEU A 590 -18.21 -6.18 21.45
N CYS A 591 -18.44 -4.93 21.84
CA CYS A 591 -18.08 -4.43 23.17
C CYS A 591 -18.77 -5.20 24.31
N PHE A 592 -20.06 -5.53 24.14
CA PHE A 592 -20.81 -6.30 25.12
C PHE A 592 -20.32 -7.76 25.21
N LEU A 593 -20.03 -8.40 24.08
CA LEU A 593 -19.42 -9.74 24.04
C LEU A 593 -18.07 -9.78 24.79
N LEU A 594 -17.21 -8.79 24.56
CA LEU A 594 -15.93 -8.66 25.27
C LEU A 594 -16.11 -8.36 26.77
N LYS A 595 -17.12 -7.57 27.14
CA LYS A 595 -17.48 -7.33 28.54
C LYS A 595 -17.93 -8.60 29.24
N GLU A 596 -18.88 -9.33 28.66
CA GLU A 596 -19.45 -10.48 29.35
C GLU A 596 -18.51 -11.67 29.42
N ARG A 597 -17.89 -12.03 28.30
CA ARG A 597 -17.07 -13.24 28.21
C ARG A 597 -15.66 -13.06 28.78
N HIS A 598 -15.09 -11.86 28.62
CA HIS A 598 -13.67 -11.58 28.91
C HIS A 598 -13.47 -10.46 29.94
N LYS A 599 -14.55 -9.94 30.54
CA LYS A 599 -14.55 -8.89 31.59
C LYS A 599 -13.86 -7.59 31.18
N GLY A 600 -13.91 -7.27 29.88
CA GLY A 600 -13.45 -5.99 29.34
C GLY A 600 -14.29 -4.79 29.80
N ARG A 601 -13.61 -3.73 30.26
CA ARG A 601 -14.18 -2.46 30.68
C ARG A 601 -14.09 -1.44 29.53
N LEU A 602 -15.23 -1.11 28.91
CA LEU A 602 -15.32 -0.02 27.93
C LEU A 602 -15.13 1.33 28.64
N ILE A 603 -14.17 2.13 28.19
CA ILE A 603 -13.91 3.49 28.69
C ILE A 603 -14.52 4.49 27.71
N LYS A 604 -15.60 5.16 28.13
CA LYS A 604 -16.23 6.24 27.34
C LYS A 604 -15.46 7.54 27.55
N MET A 605 -15.19 8.26 26.46
CA MET A 605 -14.69 9.63 26.48
C MET A 605 -15.76 10.54 25.88
N PRO A 606 -16.39 11.45 26.64
CA PRO A 606 -17.51 12.25 26.14
C PRO A 606 -17.08 13.24 25.05
N ASP A 607 -15.84 13.75 25.16
CA ASP A 607 -15.23 14.71 24.23
C ASP A 607 -14.68 14.06 22.95
N PHE A 608 -14.97 12.76 22.73
CA PHE A 608 -14.43 12.00 21.61
C PHE A 608 -15.43 11.02 21.00
N ASP A 609 -15.37 10.87 19.68
CA ASP A 609 -16.15 9.89 18.94
C ASP A 609 -15.98 8.47 19.49
N HIS A 610 -17.05 7.69 19.39
CA HIS A 610 -17.12 6.30 19.84
C HIS A 610 -15.97 5.42 19.31
N TRP A 611 -15.43 5.68 18.11
CA TRP A 611 -14.33 4.90 17.54
C TRP A 611 -13.03 4.98 18.37
N GLY A 612 -12.82 6.07 19.12
CA GLY A 612 -11.64 6.26 19.97
C GLY A 612 -11.79 5.72 21.40
N TRP A 613 -12.94 5.15 21.76
CA TRP A 613 -13.21 4.56 23.08
C TRP A 613 -12.55 3.16 23.18
N PRO A 614 -11.57 2.95 24.07
CA PRO A 614 -10.93 1.65 24.23
C PRO A 614 -11.75 0.71 25.12
N VAL A 615 -11.53 -0.59 24.94
CA VAL A 615 -11.82 -1.60 25.97
C VAL A 615 -10.51 -1.97 26.68
N LEU A 616 -10.55 -1.86 28.00
CA LEU A 616 -9.48 -2.22 28.93
C LEU A 616 -9.74 -3.61 29.54
N PHE A 617 -8.73 -4.47 29.57
CA PHE A 617 -8.72 -5.70 30.34
C PHE A 617 -7.73 -5.56 31.50
N GLU A 618 -8.17 -5.90 32.71
CA GLU A 618 -7.34 -5.85 33.93
C GLU A 618 -6.75 -7.23 34.28
N THR A 619 -7.47 -8.30 33.93
CA THR A 619 -7.12 -9.70 34.26
C THR A 619 -7.40 -10.61 33.07
N PRO A 620 -6.56 -11.64 32.81
CA PRO A 620 -5.36 -12.02 33.56
C PRO A 620 -4.12 -11.16 33.22
N LYS A 621 -4.21 -10.25 32.25
CA LYS A 621 -3.13 -9.38 31.78
C LYS A 621 -3.69 -8.01 31.41
N HIS A 622 -2.95 -6.93 31.71
CA HIS A 622 -3.32 -5.58 31.31
C HIS A 622 -3.25 -5.43 29.78
N MET A 623 -4.39 -5.16 29.14
CA MET A 623 -4.48 -4.97 27.68
C MET A 623 -5.48 -3.87 27.32
N VAL A 624 -5.14 -3.05 26.32
CA VAL A 624 -5.97 -1.97 25.77
C VAL A 624 -6.13 -2.18 24.27
N THR A 625 -7.37 -2.15 23.77
CA THR A 625 -7.72 -2.45 22.37
C THR A 625 -8.99 -1.71 21.91
N TYR A 626 -9.23 -1.61 20.59
CA TYR A 626 -10.23 -0.72 19.98
C TYR A 626 -11.33 -1.46 19.19
N PRO A 627 -12.26 -2.18 19.87
CA PRO A 627 -13.31 -2.95 19.19
C PRO A 627 -14.25 -2.09 18.35
N ILE A 628 -14.59 -0.87 18.80
CA ILE A 628 -15.53 0.00 18.06
C ILE A 628 -14.95 0.39 16.69
N GLN A 629 -13.66 0.70 16.62
CA GLN A 629 -12.98 1.03 15.36
C GLN A 629 -13.03 -0.11 14.34
N ARG A 630 -13.09 -1.39 14.76
CA ARG A 630 -13.17 -2.54 13.84
C ARG A 630 -14.45 -2.58 13.01
N ALA A 631 -15.56 -2.02 13.53
CA ALA A 631 -16.75 -1.73 12.73
C ALA A 631 -16.72 -0.32 12.12
N TRP A 632 -16.22 0.68 12.86
CA TRP A 632 -16.26 2.08 12.44
C TRP A 632 -15.45 2.41 11.20
N ARG A 633 -14.40 1.64 10.88
CA ARG A 633 -13.62 1.81 9.64
C ARG A 633 -14.45 1.75 8.35
N LEU A 634 -15.64 1.13 8.38
CA LEU A 634 -16.58 1.14 7.26
C LEU A 634 -17.16 2.54 6.94
N LEU A 635 -17.05 3.49 7.86
CA LEU A 635 -17.46 4.89 7.69
C LEU A 635 -16.31 5.81 7.24
N TRP A 636 -15.10 5.28 7.07
CA TRP A 636 -13.92 6.08 6.70
C TRP A 636 -13.67 6.00 5.19
N GLU A 637 -13.74 7.16 4.53
CA GLU A 637 -13.47 7.29 3.10
C GLU A 637 -12.02 6.88 2.78
N GLY A 638 -11.85 6.05 1.75
CA GLY A 638 -10.54 5.61 1.25
C GLY A 638 -9.96 4.35 1.92
N GLU A 639 -10.58 3.79 2.96
CA GLU A 639 -10.18 2.46 3.47
C GLU A 639 -10.79 1.31 2.65
N SER A 640 -10.06 0.20 2.55
CA SER A 640 -10.51 -1.00 1.82
C SER A 640 -11.54 -1.80 2.61
N PHE A 641 -12.53 -2.37 1.92
CA PHE A 641 -13.58 -3.16 2.56
C PHE A 641 -13.01 -4.44 3.21
N PRO A 642 -13.35 -4.77 4.48
CA PRO A 642 -12.78 -5.91 5.19
C PRO A 642 -13.02 -7.30 4.58
N ASP A 643 -12.03 -8.18 4.74
CA ASP A 643 -12.15 -9.62 4.49
C ASP A 643 -13.26 -10.27 5.35
N PRO A 644 -13.93 -11.33 4.88
CA PRO A 644 -14.92 -12.07 5.66
C PRO A 644 -14.34 -12.65 6.95
N GLY A 645 -15.03 -12.48 8.06
CA GLY A 645 -14.65 -12.99 9.39
C GLY A 645 -13.73 -12.07 10.19
N TRP A 646 -13.48 -10.83 9.75
CA TRP A 646 -12.55 -9.91 10.43
C TRP A 646 -12.93 -9.60 11.89
N LEU A 647 -14.22 -9.55 12.23
CA LEU A 647 -14.64 -9.35 13.62
C LEU A 647 -14.35 -10.59 14.48
N THR A 648 -14.46 -11.78 13.89
CA THR A 648 -14.12 -13.05 14.52
C THR A 648 -12.60 -13.24 14.65
N GLN A 649 -11.81 -12.83 13.66
CA GLN A 649 -10.33 -12.81 13.74
C GLN A 649 -9.85 -11.86 14.85
N TYR A 650 -10.42 -10.65 14.94
CA TYR A 650 -10.16 -9.73 16.03
C TYR A 650 -10.53 -10.32 17.40
N LEU A 651 -11.69 -10.98 17.52
CA LEU A 651 -12.08 -11.67 18.76
C LEU A 651 -11.09 -12.78 19.14
N LEU A 652 -10.65 -13.61 18.18
CA LEU A 652 -9.65 -14.66 18.42
C LEU A 652 -8.33 -14.08 18.91
N TYR A 653 -7.83 -12.99 18.31
CA TYR A 653 -6.65 -12.27 18.78
C TYR A 653 -6.79 -11.79 20.23
N VAL A 654 -7.93 -11.15 20.58
CA VAL A 654 -8.18 -10.69 21.95
C VAL A 654 -8.20 -11.87 22.93
N GLU A 655 -8.78 -13.01 22.54
CA GLU A 655 -8.78 -14.21 23.37
C GLU A 655 -7.41 -14.85 23.52
N ASP A 656 -6.61 -14.91 22.46
CA ASP A 656 -5.30 -15.54 22.48
C ASP A 656 -4.29 -14.69 23.29
N GLU A 657 -4.35 -13.35 23.21
CA GLU A 657 -3.59 -12.45 24.08
C GLU A 657 -3.97 -12.58 25.57
N LEU A 658 -5.26 -12.75 25.88
CA LEU A 658 -5.73 -12.98 27.25
C LEU A 658 -5.45 -14.41 27.74
N ARG A 659 -5.36 -15.40 26.85
CA ARG A 659 -4.97 -16.78 27.17
C ARG A 659 -3.44 -16.99 27.18
N ALA A 660 -2.64 -16.02 26.73
CA ALA A 660 -1.19 -16.10 26.68
C ALA A 660 -0.56 -16.12 28.09
N LYS A 661 0.20 -17.18 28.40
CA LYS A 661 0.89 -17.34 29.69
C LYS A 661 2.03 -16.33 29.92
N THR A 662 2.52 -15.69 28.87
CA THR A 662 3.66 -14.77 28.93
C THR A 662 3.17 -13.32 28.96
N THR A 663 3.38 -12.65 30.09
CA THR A 663 3.10 -11.21 30.24
C THR A 663 4.05 -10.37 29.39
N GLU A 664 5.34 -10.63 29.50
CA GLU A 664 6.40 -9.90 28.79
C GLU A 664 6.59 -10.40 27.36
N LYS A 665 6.44 -9.49 26.39
CA LYS A 665 6.84 -9.69 25.00
C LYS A 665 8.17 -8.98 24.74
N ALA A 666 8.91 -9.43 23.72
CA ALA A 666 10.06 -8.70 23.23
C ALA A 666 9.61 -7.32 22.71
N GLN A 667 10.21 -6.27 23.28
CA GLN A 667 9.95 -4.85 22.97
C GLN A 667 11.25 -4.15 22.57
N GLY A 668 11.15 -2.96 21.98
CA GLY A 668 12.29 -2.06 21.79
C GLY A 668 13.40 -2.62 20.89
N ALA A 669 14.65 -2.29 21.23
CA ALA A 669 15.82 -2.77 20.48
C ALA A 669 15.99 -4.30 20.50
N ALA A 670 15.46 -5.00 21.50
CA ALA A 670 15.49 -6.47 21.56
C ALA A 670 14.54 -7.08 20.51
N ALA A 671 13.35 -6.52 20.33
CA ALA A 671 12.43 -6.93 19.27
C ALA A 671 13.03 -6.74 17.88
N ILE A 672 13.65 -5.59 17.62
CA ILE A 672 14.26 -5.28 16.32
C ILE A 672 15.43 -6.23 15.99
N ARG A 673 16.34 -6.47 16.95
CA ARG A 673 17.46 -7.43 16.78
C ARG A 673 16.97 -8.83 16.41
N ASN A 674 15.84 -9.24 17.02
CA ASN A 674 15.22 -10.54 16.79
C ASN A 674 14.19 -10.53 15.63
N LYS A 675 13.99 -9.39 14.95
CA LYS A 675 13.01 -9.16 13.86
C LYS A 675 11.55 -9.50 14.24
N ILE A 676 11.16 -9.22 15.48
CA ILE A 676 9.84 -9.54 16.02
C ILE A 676 8.84 -8.41 15.72
N LEU A 677 8.00 -8.63 14.71
CA LEU A 677 6.86 -7.78 14.34
C LEU A 677 5.67 -8.01 15.30
N SER A 678 4.98 -6.95 15.72
CA SER A 678 3.74 -7.08 16.52
C SER A 678 2.57 -7.63 15.71
N HIS A 679 1.62 -8.31 16.37
CA HIS A 679 0.42 -8.86 15.73
C HIS A 679 -0.35 -7.81 14.92
N PRO A 680 -0.94 -8.12 13.74
CA PRO A 680 -1.64 -7.14 12.91
C PRO A 680 -2.68 -6.30 13.66
N GLU A 681 -3.54 -6.96 14.44
CA GLU A 681 -4.55 -6.28 15.28
C GLU A 681 -3.94 -5.33 16.32
N ARG A 682 -2.79 -5.68 16.89
CA ARG A 682 -2.06 -4.82 17.82
C ARG A 682 -1.52 -3.56 17.13
N ARG A 683 -1.17 -3.65 15.85
CA ARG A 683 -0.76 -2.48 15.04
C ARG A 683 -1.96 -1.61 14.67
N ILE A 684 -3.14 -2.19 14.40
CA ILE A 684 -4.40 -1.44 14.17
C ILE A 684 -4.81 -0.69 15.45
N ASP A 685 -4.67 -1.31 16.62
CA ASP A 685 -4.92 -0.65 17.90
C ASP A 685 -4.01 0.58 18.09
N VAL A 686 -2.73 0.47 17.73
CA VAL A 686 -1.77 1.58 17.84
C VAL A 686 -1.98 2.64 16.75
N GLN A 687 -2.45 2.28 15.55
CA GLN A 687 -2.92 3.25 14.56
C GLN A 687 -4.16 4.02 15.06
N THR A 688 -5.06 3.36 15.78
CA THR A 688 -6.26 3.98 16.37
C THR A 688 -5.91 4.92 17.53
N GLU A 689 -5.06 4.45 18.45
CA GLU A 689 -4.44 5.23 19.53
C GLU A 689 -3.76 6.50 18.98
N HIS A 690 -2.94 6.34 17.94
CA HIS A 690 -2.23 7.43 17.27
C HIS A 690 -3.17 8.43 16.61
N ARG A 691 -4.20 7.97 15.87
CA ARG A 691 -5.20 8.85 15.24
C ARG A 691 -5.94 9.68 16.28
N ARG A 692 -6.36 9.07 17.41
CA ARG A 692 -6.98 9.78 18.54
C ARG A 692 -6.04 10.84 19.12
N ILE A 693 -4.77 10.50 19.35
CA ILE A 693 -3.80 11.45 19.92
C ILE A 693 -3.53 12.60 18.94
N ILE A 694 -3.44 12.36 17.63
CA ILE A 694 -3.30 13.45 16.65
C ILE A 694 -4.53 14.37 16.65
N THR A 695 -5.76 13.83 16.72
CA THR A 695 -6.95 14.67 16.92
C THR A 695 -6.84 15.50 18.20
N LEU A 696 -6.46 14.91 19.33
CA LEU A 696 -6.25 15.63 20.60
C LEU A 696 -5.16 16.72 20.49
N THR A 697 -4.08 16.50 19.74
CA THR A 697 -3.03 17.51 19.56
C THR A 697 -3.51 18.75 18.79
N THR A 698 -4.57 18.64 17.99
CA THR A 698 -5.17 19.81 17.32
C THR A 698 -6.05 20.67 18.24
N THR A 699 -6.43 20.16 19.42
CA THR A 699 -7.31 20.86 20.37
C THR A 699 -6.60 21.39 21.62
N LEU A 700 -5.35 20.98 21.87
CA LEU A 700 -4.53 21.46 23.00
C LEU A 700 -3.72 22.70 22.60
N GLU A 701 -3.61 23.70 23.48
CA GLU A 701 -2.87 24.95 23.23
C GLU A 701 -1.36 24.69 23.07
N GLU A 702 -0.84 23.73 23.83
CA GLU A 702 0.59 23.37 23.93
C GLU A 702 1.11 22.56 22.72
N THR A 703 0.23 22.16 21.79
CA THR A 703 0.56 21.38 20.58
C THR A 703 -0.06 21.88 19.29
N SER A 704 -1.21 22.55 19.32
CA SER A 704 -1.97 22.95 18.11
C SER A 704 -1.21 23.89 17.16
N HIS A 705 -0.20 24.59 17.68
CA HIS A 705 0.70 25.47 16.93
C HIS A 705 1.90 24.74 16.28
N ILE A 706 2.02 23.41 16.44
CA ILE A 706 3.12 22.61 15.89
C ILE A 706 2.69 21.97 14.57
N GLU A 707 3.26 22.46 13.47
CA GLU A 707 2.96 21.98 12.12
C GLU A 707 3.36 20.52 11.90
N LEU A 708 2.55 19.77 11.16
CA LEU A 708 2.83 18.36 10.87
C LEU A 708 3.72 18.20 9.62
N GLY A 709 4.94 18.74 9.72
CA GLY A 709 6.02 18.69 8.71
C GLY A 709 7.37 19.20 9.26
N ARG A 710 8.38 19.39 8.39
CA ARG A 710 9.77 19.74 8.81
C ARG A 710 9.90 20.99 9.69
N SER A 711 9.09 22.03 9.44
CA SER A 711 9.00 23.25 10.28
C SER A 711 8.60 22.93 11.72
N GLY A 712 7.65 22.01 11.90
CA GLY A 712 7.19 21.55 13.20
C GLY A 712 8.26 20.90 14.06
N ILE A 713 9.30 20.29 13.48
CA ILE A 713 10.41 19.71 14.25
C ILE A 713 11.12 20.77 15.10
N VAL A 714 11.25 22.00 14.59
CA VAL A 714 11.89 23.11 15.32
C VAL A 714 10.97 23.62 16.43
N ASN A 715 9.67 23.78 16.15
CA ASN A 715 8.68 24.18 17.16
C ASN A 715 8.58 23.13 18.29
N LEU A 716 8.59 21.84 17.93
CA LEU A 716 8.59 20.70 18.85
C LEU A 716 9.85 20.67 19.72
N GLU A 717 11.02 20.94 19.15
CA GLU A 717 12.29 21.01 19.88
C GLU A 717 12.34 22.21 20.83
N ASN A 718 11.70 23.33 20.50
CA ASN A 718 11.60 24.51 21.36
C ASN A 718 10.59 24.30 22.50
N ALA A 719 9.39 23.83 22.20
CA ALA A 719 8.35 23.54 23.19
C ALA A 719 8.83 22.51 24.24
N LEU A 720 9.65 21.53 23.83
CA LEU A 720 10.33 20.63 24.77
C LEU A 720 11.33 21.33 25.70
N LYS A 721 12.12 22.28 25.19
CA LYS A 721 13.12 23.02 26.00
C LYS A 721 12.47 24.00 26.98
N GLU A 722 11.28 24.51 26.64
CA GLU A 722 10.50 25.44 27.46
C GLU A 722 9.70 24.70 28.54
N ASN A 723 8.96 23.65 28.15
CA ASN A 723 8.03 22.95 29.05
C ASN A 723 8.69 21.86 29.92
N PHE A 724 9.87 21.33 29.55
CA PHE A 724 10.50 20.21 30.25
C PHE A 724 11.93 20.50 30.73
N ARG A 725 12.29 19.92 31.89
CA ARG A 725 13.60 20.08 32.54
C ARG A 725 14.20 18.70 32.81
N PRO A 726 15.46 18.42 32.38
CA PRO A 726 16.12 17.13 32.59
C PRO A 726 16.05 16.55 34.01
N ASP A 727 16.22 17.41 35.00
CA ASP A 727 16.40 17.02 36.41
C ASP A 727 15.08 16.89 37.19
N ILE A 728 13.92 17.08 36.54
CA ILE A 728 12.60 17.06 37.18
C ILE A 728 11.70 16.04 36.45
N PRO A 729 11.18 15.01 37.14
CA PRO A 729 10.26 14.06 36.51
C PRO A 729 8.96 14.78 36.07
N PRO A 730 8.41 14.47 34.88
CA PRO A 730 7.14 15.05 34.44
C PRO A 730 5.98 14.76 35.39
N THR A 731 5.04 15.70 35.49
CA THR A 731 3.72 15.46 36.08
C THR A 731 2.90 14.50 35.20
N ALA A 732 1.77 13.99 35.68
CA ALA A 732 0.87 13.16 34.87
C ALA A 732 0.45 13.86 33.56
N ASP A 733 0.21 15.17 33.59
CA ASP A 733 -0.08 15.97 32.39
C ASP A 733 1.16 16.23 31.54
N GLY A 734 2.34 16.38 32.15
CA GLY A 734 3.62 16.37 31.44
C GLY A 734 3.85 15.08 30.65
N TRP A 735 3.48 13.92 31.20
CA TRP A 735 3.53 12.63 30.49
C TRP A 735 2.51 12.54 29.35
N LYS A 736 1.29 13.10 29.50
CA LYS A 736 0.34 13.27 28.38
C LYS A 736 0.99 14.09 27.25
N LEU A 737 1.59 15.23 27.59
CA LEU A 737 2.17 16.16 26.63
C LEU A 737 3.40 15.57 25.92
N LEU A 738 4.28 14.85 26.62
CA LEU A 738 5.39 14.10 26.01
C LEU A 738 4.89 13.00 25.05
N ARG A 739 3.81 12.29 25.39
CA ARG A 739 3.17 11.29 24.51
C ARG A 739 2.59 11.97 23.26
N CYS A 740 1.92 13.11 23.41
CA CYS A 740 1.44 13.95 22.32
C CYS A 740 2.57 14.38 21.37
N TYR A 741 3.66 14.94 21.92
CA TYR A 741 4.87 15.28 21.15
C TYR A 741 5.50 14.04 20.47
N GLY A 742 5.47 12.87 21.13
CA GLY A 742 5.86 11.58 20.56
C GLY A 742 5.06 11.17 19.33
N HIS A 743 3.74 11.35 19.35
CA HIS A 743 2.87 11.08 18.20
C HIS A 743 2.96 12.16 17.11
N ILE A 744 3.21 13.43 17.44
CA ILE A 744 3.51 14.48 16.45
C ILE A 744 4.78 14.12 15.67
N LEU A 745 5.85 13.68 16.34
CA LEU A 745 7.04 13.18 15.65
C LEU A 745 6.73 11.95 14.79
N ALA A 746 5.91 11.01 15.27
CA ALA A 746 5.49 9.85 14.48
C ALA A 746 4.74 10.26 13.19
N GLU A 747 3.82 11.22 13.28
CA GLU A 747 3.02 11.73 12.15
C GLU A 747 3.90 12.43 11.10
N ILE A 748 4.90 13.21 11.53
CA ILE A 748 5.88 13.83 10.62
C ILE A 748 6.69 12.73 9.88
N LEU A 749 7.13 11.69 10.58
CA LEU A 749 7.85 10.56 9.98
C LEU A 749 6.97 9.72 9.04
N ILE A 750 5.66 9.57 9.32
CA ILE A 750 4.68 8.96 8.41
C ILE A 750 4.55 9.79 7.13
N ARG A 751 4.40 11.12 7.26
CA ARG A 751 4.21 12.03 6.12
C ARG A 751 5.45 12.09 5.22
N ASP A 752 6.59 12.44 5.78
CA ASP A 752 7.81 12.77 5.03
C ASP A 752 8.60 11.53 4.59
N PHE A 753 8.59 10.48 5.42
CA PHE A 753 9.43 9.29 5.25
C PHE A 753 8.66 7.99 5.04
N LYS A 754 7.32 8.00 5.07
CA LYS A 754 6.45 6.82 4.95
C LYS A 754 6.76 5.75 6.00
N ALA A 755 6.99 6.19 7.24
CA ALA A 755 7.20 5.32 8.39
C ALA A 755 5.96 4.44 8.66
N VAL A 756 6.18 3.18 9.04
CA VAL A 756 5.10 2.23 9.40
C VAL A 756 5.39 1.59 10.76
N TRP A 757 4.39 1.52 11.64
CA TRP A 757 4.51 0.86 12.95
C TRP A 757 4.94 -0.61 12.82
N TYR A 758 5.93 -1.02 13.60
CA TYR A 758 6.59 -2.33 13.49
C TYR A 758 6.38 -3.19 14.75
N ASN A 759 7.13 -2.93 15.81
CA ASN A 759 6.96 -3.55 17.12
C ASN A 759 6.43 -2.49 18.10
N VAL A 760 5.24 -2.76 18.64
CA VAL A 760 4.42 -1.86 19.47
C VAL A 760 3.74 -2.63 20.63
N ASP A 761 4.39 -3.71 21.05
CA ASP A 761 4.11 -4.45 22.28
C ASP A 761 4.89 -3.81 23.45
N GLY A 762 4.32 -3.85 24.65
CA GLY A 762 4.94 -3.24 25.83
C GLY A 762 4.81 -1.71 25.87
N ASN A 763 5.76 -1.06 26.56
CA ASN A 763 5.72 0.37 26.87
C ASN A 763 5.90 1.24 25.60
N ASP A 764 5.15 2.34 25.49
CA ASP A 764 5.12 3.21 24.30
C ASP A 764 6.45 3.93 23.99
N GLY A 765 7.30 4.17 24.99
CA GLY A 765 8.68 4.62 24.77
C GLY A 765 9.53 3.64 23.96
N PHE A 766 9.15 2.36 23.91
CA PHE A 766 9.80 1.31 23.12
C PHE A 766 9.06 0.98 21.79
N TRP A 767 7.98 1.68 21.45
CA TRP A 767 7.28 1.48 20.19
C TRP A 767 8.12 1.96 19.01
N SER A 768 8.25 1.09 18.01
CA SER A 768 9.13 1.26 16.86
C SER A 768 8.34 1.42 15.57
N MET A 769 8.91 2.21 14.66
CA MET A 769 8.49 2.32 13.27
C MET A 769 9.64 1.91 12.36
N TYR A 770 9.30 1.36 11.21
CA TYR A 770 10.20 0.96 10.14
C TYR A 770 10.14 2.01 9.02
N LEU A 771 11.30 2.43 8.50
CA LEU A 771 11.45 3.33 7.36
C LEU A 771 11.79 2.52 6.09
N PRO A 772 11.41 2.97 4.88
CA PRO A 772 11.61 2.22 3.63
C PRO A 772 13.05 1.73 3.41
N TRP A 773 14.05 2.52 3.80
CA TRP A 773 15.48 2.20 3.68
C TRP A 773 16.05 1.35 4.84
N ARG A 774 15.19 0.57 5.52
CA ARG A 774 15.54 -0.41 6.58
C ARG A 774 16.02 0.18 7.92
N THR A 775 16.05 1.50 8.08
CA THR A 775 16.24 2.14 9.39
C THR A 775 14.98 1.97 10.26
N PHE A 776 15.19 1.72 11.56
CA PHE A 776 14.12 1.70 12.56
C PHE A 776 14.22 2.93 13.46
N VAL A 777 13.08 3.49 13.83
CA VAL A 777 12.98 4.71 14.65
C VAL A 777 11.99 4.53 15.80
N PHE A 778 12.26 5.18 16.93
CA PHE A 778 11.42 5.16 18.12
C PHE A 778 10.88 6.58 18.37
N PRO A 779 9.74 7.01 17.81
CA PRO A 779 9.34 8.41 17.85
C PRO A 779 9.07 8.89 19.29
N ILE A 780 8.27 8.14 20.06
CA ILE A 780 7.93 8.45 21.44
C ILE A 780 9.18 8.39 22.34
N GLY A 781 9.95 7.30 22.25
CA GLY A 781 11.22 7.15 22.97
C GLY A 781 12.28 8.21 22.64
N LYS A 782 12.35 8.70 21.39
CA LYS A 782 13.25 9.79 21.00
C LYS A 782 12.81 11.13 21.61
N ILE A 783 11.52 11.39 21.74
CA ILE A 783 10.99 12.57 22.44
C ILE A 783 11.31 12.50 23.94
N TYR A 784 11.10 11.35 24.59
CA TYR A 784 11.46 11.16 26.01
C TYR A 784 12.97 11.37 26.22
N LYS A 785 13.80 10.83 25.30
CA LYS A 785 15.26 11.01 25.32
C LYS A 785 15.70 12.44 25.03
N ALA A 786 15.00 13.17 24.15
CA ALA A 786 15.28 14.58 23.89
C ALA A 786 14.90 15.48 25.08
N ALA A 787 13.78 15.22 25.76
CA ALA A 787 13.37 15.93 26.98
C ALA A 787 14.40 15.75 28.12
N SER A 788 14.92 14.53 28.29
CA SER A 788 15.90 14.21 29.34
C SER A 788 17.34 14.64 28.99
N ASN A 789 17.83 14.33 27.79
CA ASN A 789 19.25 14.57 27.42
C ASN A 789 19.50 15.90 26.68
N ARG A 790 18.45 16.64 26.30
CA ARG A 790 18.53 17.82 25.40
C ARG A 790 19.17 17.54 24.03
N GLU A 791 18.98 16.33 23.52
CA GLU A 791 19.35 15.97 22.15
C GLU A 791 18.53 16.76 21.12
N SER A 792 19.18 17.29 20.08
CA SER A 792 18.45 17.93 18.98
C SER A 792 17.55 16.91 18.25
N LEU A 793 16.33 17.35 17.94
CA LEU A 793 15.41 16.68 17.04
C LEU A 793 15.67 17.08 15.59
N SER A 794 16.13 18.32 15.38
CA SER A 794 16.49 18.89 14.08
C SER A 794 17.65 18.13 13.44
N GLU A 795 18.75 17.91 14.18
CA GLU A 795 19.90 17.10 13.73
C GLU A 795 19.48 15.64 13.46
N TYR A 796 18.62 15.07 14.29
CA TYR A 796 18.10 13.72 14.13
C TYR A 796 17.22 13.58 12.88
N TYR A 797 16.33 14.54 12.62
CA TYR A 797 15.50 14.57 11.42
C TYR A 797 16.36 14.74 10.16
N ASP A 798 17.32 15.67 10.15
CA ASP A 798 18.19 15.86 8.99
C ASP A 798 19.17 14.69 8.79
N THR A 799 19.52 13.93 9.85
CA THR A 799 20.21 12.64 9.73
C THR A 799 19.35 11.61 9.01
N LEU A 800 18.10 11.42 9.43
CA LEU A 800 17.15 10.52 8.74
C LEU A 800 16.89 10.96 7.29
N ARG A 801 16.85 12.26 7.01
CA ARG A 801 16.76 12.81 5.66
C ARG A 801 18.01 12.50 4.82
N ALA A 802 19.19 12.60 5.41
CA ALA A 802 20.45 12.22 4.75
C ALA A 802 20.54 10.70 4.51
N GLU A 803 19.99 9.88 5.40
CA GLU A 803 19.81 8.44 5.15
C GLU A 803 18.82 8.18 4.01
N LYS A 804 17.66 8.85 3.95
CA LYS A 804 16.69 8.72 2.85
C LYS A 804 17.34 8.97 1.49
N LEU A 805 18.13 10.05 1.39
CA LEU A 805 18.85 10.40 0.16
C LEU A 805 19.88 9.32 -0.23
N LYS A 806 20.55 8.68 0.74
CA LYS A 806 21.47 7.56 0.49
C LYS A 806 20.72 6.25 0.17
N GLY A 807 19.58 6.00 0.79
CA GLY A 807 18.72 4.82 0.59
C GLY A 807 17.91 4.84 -0.72
N HIS A 808 18.12 5.85 -1.56
CA HIS A 808 17.65 5.90 -2.95
C HIS A 808 18.82 5.79 -3.97
N ILE A 809 20.04 5.48 -3.51
CA ILE A 809 21.27 5.34 -4.31
C ILE A 809 21.79 3.88 -4.30
N TYR A 810 21.12 2.97 -3.57
CA TYR A 810 21.49 1.55 -3.38
C TYR A 810 20.30 0.61 -3.61
#